data_AF-A0A1H4FFQ2-F1
#
_entry.id   AF-A0A1H4FFQ2-F1
#
_cell.length_a   1.000
_cell.length_b   1.000
_cell.length_c   1.000
_cell.angle_alpha   90.00
_cell.angle_beta   90.00
_cell.angle_gamma   90.00
#
_symmetry.space_group_name_H-M   'P 1'
#
loop_
_entity.id
_entity.type
_entity.pdbx_description
1 polymer ?
#
loop_
_entity_poly.entity_id
_entity_poly.type
_entity_poly.pdbx_seq_one_letter_code
_entity_poly.pdbx_strand_id
1 'polypeptide(L)'
;MLRETVVENGAVRGLPGTDPRVTVYKKIPFAAPPVGENRFRAPQPAEDWEGVRECFQFGPLSMQDVPQGGDGLYDREWHVDTGLEDSEDCLYLNVWTPAKAKDEKLPVLVWFFGGAFQWGYTAEMEFDGERLARRGVVVVSVNYRLNCFGYLAHPDITKEAPDAPGNFGLLDQKAGLHWVYRNIAAFGGDPDQIVIAGQSAGGASTMNQLVCEDNRDIVKGAVILSGIIRMPNPDVDIFRPLSLKDAEKLGEEFFASLGVKTLAEARALSADEIFNGYNRFVQNHPRMFPIMDGVFCKSDPVERFVNGDCADVPVIAGNTSDEFLVDKINMVEHSVKSAFNDALKKNPTRKLYYYRFDTDIPGDGVDYPGNFHSVDLWFFFESLGKCHRPYEGRHYDLARQMCDYFANFIKTANPNGTGRDRNTLPKWEPFSLDKKDEMEFLSQGAKARREGGIRQNTRKQAVNPYLPNWEYIPDGEPYVFGDRVYVYGSHDLYNGAAFCLGDYVCWSAPVDDLGNWHYEGVIYKKTDDPLNEDGHMCLYAPDVTVGSDGRYYLFYVLDKVSVVSVAVSDTPAGPYTFYGYVHYEDGNRLGEREGDEPQFDPGVLTEGDETYLYTGFCGQGDKSRTGAQFTVLGPDMLTIKKAPEIIAPGNCYSAGTGFEGHAFFEAPSIRKHDDTYYFIYSSEVMHELCYATSKSPAGPFTYGGVIVSNSDLHIDSYKPADMPTCPGANNHGSIVQIGDDWYIFYHRHTNGTWLSRQGCAEKIHFNADGSIPQVEITSCGLNDGPLSDIGEYPSYIACNIFNDKTGIYVEQTNPRIVQEYGTSGHEDSYIKDITDTTVIGFKYFDFKGVKGIRIKTRGYGAGTFEVLKSIDGEVLGKVEIDFANVWTEYEGKFQPEDGVSALYLRFKGNGNTQLSTIELLHE
;
A
#
# COMPACT_ATOMS: atom_id res chain seq x y z
N MET A 1 -22.53 10.00 -33.15
CA MET A 1 -23.77 9.59 -33.85
C MET A 1 -24.26 8.32 -33.20
N LEU A 2 -25.58 8.13 -33.10
CA LEU A 2 -26.15 6.85 -32.63
C LEU A 2 -25.76 5.74 -33.60
N ARG A 3 -25.50 4.53 -33.10
CA ARG A 3 -25.10 3.39 -33.93
C ARG A 3 -26.05 2.24 -33.72
N GLU A 4 -26.52 1.67 -34.83
CA GLU A 4 -27.36 0.48 -34.84
C GLU A 4 -26.51 -0.76 -35.12
N THR A 5 -26.83 -1.84 -34.40
CA THR A 5 -26.21 -3.15 -34.52
C THR A 5 -27.30 -4.21 -34.47
N VAL A 6 -27.18 -5.29 -35.25
CA VAL A 6 -28.15 -6.39 -35.27
C VAL A 6 -27.54 -7.59 -34.55
N VAL A 7 -28.20 -8.04 -33.49
CA VAL A 7 -27.88 -9.28 -32.75
C VAL A 7 -28.90 -10.36 -33.09
N GLU A 8 -28.72 -11.59 -32.60
CA GLU A 8 -29.55 -12.75 -32.94
C GLU A 8 -31.05 -12.52 -32.71
N ASN A 9 -31.40 -11.77 -31.66
CA ASN A 9 -32.79 -11.50 -31.27
C ASN A 9 -33.42 -10.24 -31.87
N GLY A 10 -32.62 -9.35 -32.50
CA GLY A 10 -33.13 -8.09 -33.05
C GLY A 10 -32.09 -6.97 -33.15
N ALA A 11 -32.55 -5.77 -33.55
CA ALA A 11 -31.68 -4.59 -33.67
C ALA A 11 -31.57 -3.82 -32.35
N VAL A 12 -30.38 -3.35 -32.02
CA VAL A 12 -30.07 -2.50 -30.85
C VAL A 12 -29.40 -1.19 -31.29
N ARG A 13 -29.62 -0.11 -30.54
CA ARG A 13 -29.03 1.20 -30.80
C ARG A 13 -28.26 1.72 -29.59
N GLY A 14 -26.98 2.00 -29.78
CA GLY A 14 -26.08 2.56 -28.77
C GLY A 14 -25.81 4.05 -28.97
N LEU A 15 -25.21 4.66 -27.96
CA LEU A 15 -24.81 6.07 -27.92
C LEU A 15 -23.29 6.23 -27.90
N PRO A 16 -22.74 7.38 -28.35
CA PRO A 16 -21.33 7.69 -28.14
C PRO A 16 -21.01 7.78 -26.64
N GLY A 17 -19.86 7.23 -26.22
CA GLY A 17 -19.32 7.46 -24.88
C GLY A 17 -18.85 8.90 -24.68
N THR A 18 -18.17 9.14 -23.57
CA THR A 18 -17.51 10.44 -23.28
C THR A 18 -16.48 10.76 -24.37
N ASP A 19 -15.74 9.76 -24.80
CA ASP A 19 -14.96 9.73 -26.04
C ASP A 19 -15.88 9.32 -27.20
N PRO A 20 -16.14 10.20 -28.19
CA PRO A 20 -17.06 9.91 -29.29
C PRO A 20 -16.56 8.81 -30.23
N ARG A 21 -15.33 8.30 -30.04
CA ARG A 21 -14.78 7.14 -30.76
C ARG A 21 -15.25 5.81 -30.20
N VAL A 22 -15.78 5.78 -28.98
CA VAL A 22 -16.36 4.58 -28.36
C VAL A 22 -17.88 4.65 -28.47
N THR A 23 -18.49 3.55 -28.87
CA THR A 23 -19.95 3.38 -28.79
C THR A 23 -20.29 2.52 -27.59
N VAL A 24 -21.26 2.95 -26.79
CA VAL A 24 -21.75 2.26 -25.60
C VAL A 24 -23.19 1.81 -25.83
N TYR A 25 -23.45 0.53 -25.58
CA TYR A 25 -24.77 -0.09 -25.57
C TYR A 25 -25.03 -0.58 -24.16
N LYS A 26 -26.11 -0.11 -23.53
CA LYS A 26 -26.51 -0.51 -22.18
C LYS A 26 -27.83 -1.26 -22.20
N LYS A 27 -28.06 -2.17 -21.25
CA LYS A 27 -29.34 -2.90 -21.10
C LYS A 27 -29.71 -3.76 -22.32
N ILE A 28 -28.77 -4.51 -22.88
CA ILE A 28 -29.08 -5.52 -23.92
C ILE A 28 -29.54 -6.80 -23.22
N PRO A 29 -30.75 -7.33 -23.49
CA PRO A 29 -31.20 -8.59 -22.90
C PRO A 29 -30.37 -9.76 -23.46
N PHE A 30 -29.84 -10.61 -22.59
CA PHE A 30 -29.15 -11.84 -23.01
C PHE A 30 -29.93 -13.11 -22.64
N ALA A 31 -30.95 -12.98 -21.79
CA ALA A 31 -31.87 -14.03 -21.38
C ALA A 31 -33.28 -13.45 -21.15
N ALA A 32 -34.29 -14.32 -21.11
CA ALA A 32 -35.63 -13.92 -20.71
C ALA A 32 -35.65 -13.49 -19.23
N PRO A 33 -36.56 -12.56 -18.84
CA PRO A 33 -36.71 -12.16 -17.45
C PRO A 33 -36.94 -13.38 -16.53
N PRO A 34 -36.15 -13.55 -15.46
CA PRO A 34 -36.25 -14.69 -14.54
C PRO A 34 -37.38 -14.52 -13.51
N VAL A 35 -38.54 -14.02 -13.96
CA VAL A 35 -39.73 -13.74 -13.14
C VAL A 35 -40.75 -14.88 -13.21
N GLY A 36 -41.63 -14.98 -12.21
CA GLY A 36 -42.74 -15.93 -12.20
C GLY A 36 -42.28 -17.38 -12.39
N GLU A 37 -42.74 -18.04 -13.45
CA GLU A 37 -42.35 -19.43 -13.76
C GLU A 37 -40.85 -19.60 -14.09
N ASN A 38 -40.13 -18.51 -14.41
CA ASN A 38 -38.67 -18.55 -14.61
C ASN A 38 -37.88 -18.31 -13.32
N ARG A 39 -38.56 -17.93 -12.22
CA ARG A 39 -37.90 -17.77 -10.91
C ARG A 39 -37.39 -19.13 -10.43
N PHE A 40 -36.17 -19.15 -9.92
CA PHE A 40 -35.46 -20.37 -9.49
C PHE A 40 -35.36 -21.42 -10.60
N ARG A 41 -35.03 -20.98 -11.82
CA ARG A 41 -34.67 -21.84 -12.96
C ARG A 41 -33.44 -21.30 -13.68
N ALA A 42 -32.77 -22.17 -14.43
CA ALA A 42 -31.74 -21.77 -15.38
C ALA A 42 -32.29 -20.68 -16.35
N PRO A 43 -31.46 -19.71 -16.76
CA PRO A 43 -31.88 -18.64 -17.67
C PRO A 43 -32.46 -19.22 -18.96
N GLN A 44 -33.60 -18.67 -19.39
CA GLN A 44 -34.27 -19.06 -20.64
C GLN A 44 -33.84 -18.11 -21.77
N PRO A 45 -33.90 -18.54 -23.06
CA PRO A 45 -33.59 -17.66 -24.19
C PRO A 45 -34.45 -16.39 -24.18
N ALA A 46 -33.85 -15.24 -24.46
CA ALA A 46 -34.60 -13.99 -24.64
C ALA A 46 -35.54 -14.09 -25.85
N GLU A 47 -36.70 -13.43 -25.77
CA GLU A 47 -37.60 -13.30 -26.91
C GLU A 47 -37.00 -12.40 -27.99
N ASP A 48 -37.32 -12.70 -29.25
CA ASP A 48 -37.02 -11.80 -30.36
C ASP A 48 -37.90 -10.55 -30.27
N TRP A 49 -37.36 -9.40 -30.67
CA TRP A 49 -38.13 -8.15 -30.71
C TRP A 49 -38.18 -7.54 -32.11
N GLU A 50 -39.31 -6.91 -32.42
CA GLU A 50 -39.47 -6.12 -33.63
C GLU A 50 -38.91 -4.69 -33.45
N GLY A 51 -38.38 -4.11 -34.54
CA GLY A 51 -37.83 -2.76 -34.52
C GLY A 51 -36.44 -2.66 -33.89
N VAL A 52 -36.11 -1.47 -33.36
CA VAL A 52 -34.79 -1.16 -32.79
C VAL A 52 -34.94 -0.85 -31.31
N ARG A 53 -34.26 -1.61 -30.44
CA ARG A 53 -34.23 -1.38 -29.00
C ARG A 53 -33.19 -0.32 -28.65
N GLU A 54 -33.60 0.69 -27.89
CA GLU A 54 -32.68 1.74 -27.42
C GLU A 54 -31.89 1.27 -26.20
N CYS A 55 -30.57 1.30 -26.31
CA CYS A 55 -29.63 0.77 -25.33
C CYS A 55 -28.80 1.91 -24.71
N PHE A 56 -29.48 2.89 -24.13
CA PHE A 56 -28.87 4.16 -23.68
C PHE A 56 -28.65 4.25 -22.17
N GLN A 57 -29.42 3.50 -21.39
CA GLN A 57 -29.40 3.52 -19.93
C GLN A 57 -29.12 2.12 -19.41
N PHE A 58 -28.52 2.04 -18.22
CA PHE A 58 -28.28 0.75 -17.56
C PHE A 58 -29.60 0.05 -17.23
N GLY A 59 -29.55 -1.28 -17.14
CA GLY A 59 -30.66 -2.10 -16.68
C GLY A 59 -30.91 -1.94 -15.18
N PRO A 60 -32.03 -2.46 -14.68
CA PRO A 60 -32.28 -2.57 -13.24
C PRO A 60 -31.17 -3.36 -12.55
N LEU A 61 -30.98 -3.07 -11.26
CA LEU A 61 -30.16 -3.89 -10.37
C LEU A 61 -30.82 -5.27 -10.22
N SER A 62 -30.04 -6.31 -9.95
CA SER A 62 -30.61 -7.56 -9.43
C SER A 62 -31.21 -7.29 -8.04
N MET A 63 -32.32 -7.97 -7.68
CA MET A 63 -32.92 -7.88 -6.34
C MET A 63 -31.84 -7.96 -5.25
N GLN A 64 -31.65 -6.89 -4.50
CA GLN A 64 -30.64 -6.75 -3.46
C GLN A 64 -31.00 -5.58 -2.54
N ASP A 65 -30.44 -5.56 -1.34
CA ASP A 65 -30.52 -4.41 -0.46
C ASP A 65 -29.42 -3.42 -0.84
N VAL A 66 -29.68 -2.14 -0.58
CA VAL A 66 -28.63 -1.14 -0.61
C VAL A 66 -27.76 -1.40 0.63
N PRO A 67 -26.44 -1.64 0.49
CA PRO A 67 -25.52 -1.65 1.62
C PRO A 67 -25.75 -0.37 2.45
N GLN A 68 -26.06 -0.54 3.73
CA GLN A 68 -26.73 0.49 4.55
C GLN A 68 -25.91 1.78 4.64
N GLY A 69 -26.57 2.95 4.52
CA GLY A 69 -25.97 4.29 4.54
C GLY A 69 -25.34 4.71 5.87
N GLY A 70 -24.24 4.07 6.25
CA GLY A 70 -23.29 4.54 7.24
C GLY A 70 -22.22 5.45 6.63
N ASP A 71 -21.28 5.87 7.47
CA ASP A 71 -20.13 6.69 7.08
C ASP A 71 -18.84 5.84 6.93
N GLY A 72 -18.97 4.51 6.87
CA GLY A 72 -17.82 3.62 6.78
C GLY A 72 -17.15 3.64 5.40
N LEU A 73 -15.93 3.11 5.30
CA LEU A 73 -15.15 3.06 4.06
C LEU A 73 -15.96 2.54 2.85
N TYR A 74 -16.58 1.37 2.95
CA TYR A 74 -17.31 0.78 1.82
C TYR A 74 -18.60 1.52 1.46
N ASP A 75 -19.23 2.23 2.39
CA ASP A 75 -20.45 3.02 2.13
C ASP A 75 -20.14 4.24 1.25
N ARG A 76 -18.90 4.73 1.33
CA ARG A 76 -18.39 5.88 0.56
C ARG A 76 -17.70 5.48 -0.74
N GLU A 77 -17.38 4.20 -0.91
CA GLU A 77 -16.78 3.65 -2.13
C GLU A 77 -17.81 2.97 -3.03
N TRP A 78 -18.79 2.27 -2.45
CA TRP A 78 -19.78 1.48 -3.17
C TRP A 78 -21.15 2.16 -3.14
N HIS A 79 -21.99 1.89 -4.15
CA HIS A 79 -23.38 2.39 -4.22
C HIS A 79 -23.55 3.92 -4.21
N VAL A 80 -22.48 4.71 -4.39
CA VAL A 80 -22.50 6.18 -4.31
C VAL A 80 -23.34 6.89 -5.39
N ASP A 81 -23.62 6.22 -6.51
CA ASP A 81 -24.07 6.89 -7.74
C ASP A 81 -25.41 6.39 -8.33
N THR A 82 -26.25 5.67 -7.57
CA THR A 82 -27.44 5.04 -8.18
C THR A 82 -28.77 5.49 -7.60
N GLY A 83 -29.60 6.04 -8.49
CA GLY A 83 -31.07 6.05 -8.37
C GLY A 83 -31.69 4.95 -9.23
N LEU A 84 -31.00 3.81 -9.40
CA LEU A 84 -31.49 2.67 -10.17
C LEU A 84 -32.42 1.83 -9.30
N GLU A 85 -33.53 1.38 -9.87
CA GLU A 85 -34.44 0.44 -9.21
C GLU A 85 -33.90 -1.00 -9.34
N ASP A 86 -34.15 -1.82 -8.33
CA ASP A 86 -33.92 -3.26 -8.37
C ASP A 86 -35.12 -4.00 -8.97
N SER A 87 -34.83 -5.14 -9.60
CA SER A 87 -35.85 -5.98 -10.23
C SER A 87 -35.33 -7.40 -10.40
N GLU A 88 -36.25 -8.37 -10.47
CA GLU A 88 -35.93 -9.70 -10.98
C GLU A 88 -35.67 -9.69 -12.49
N ASP A 89 -36.30 -8.77 -13.24
CA ASP A 89 -35.94 -8.54 -14.64
C ASP A 89 -34.62 -7.76 -14.71
N CYS A 90 -33.52 -8.49 -14.52
CA CYS A 90 -32.18 -7.92 -14.41
C CYS A 90 -31.16 -8.53 -15.39
N LEU A 91 -31.53 -9.54 -16.20
CA LEU A 91 -30.60 -10.29 -17.06
C LEU A 91 -30.22 -9.54 -18.35
N TYR A 92 -29.46 -8.48 -18.12
CA TYR A 92 -28.96 -7.55 -19.12
C TYR A 92 -27.42 -7.49 -19.12
N LEU A 93 -26.85 -7.13 -20.25
CA LEU A 93 -25.43 -6.81 -20.39
C LEU A 93 -25.21 -5.47 -21.07
N ASN A 94 -23.99 -4.95 -20.96
CA ASN A 94 -23.57 -3.70 -21.56
C ASN A 94 -22.32 -3.93 -22.41
N VAL A 95 -22.15 -3.18 -23.50
CA VAL A 95 -21.03 -3.30 -24.45
C VAL A 95 -20.42 -1.92 -24.71
N TRP A 96 -19.11 -1.79 -24.51
CA TRP A 96 -18.30 -0.67 -24.98
C TRP A 96 -17.43 -1.16 -26.14
N THR A 97 -17.58 -0.55 -27.32
CA THR A 97 -16.81 -0.93 -28.50
C THR A 97 -16.13 0.28 -29.15
N PRO A 98 -14.81 0.22 -29.41
CA PRO A 98 -14.10 1.22 -30.19
C PRO A 98 -14.14 0.90 -31.70
N ALA A 99 -14.68 -0.26 -32.09
CA ALA A 99 -14.74 -0.68 -33.48
C ALA A 99 -15.60 0.28 -34.27
N LYS A 100 -15.22 0.58 -35.51
CA LYS A 100 -15.97 1.36 -36.48
C LYS A 100 -16.79 0.46 -37.42
N ALA A 101 -16.33 -0.78 -37.62
CA ALA A 101 -16.99 -1.79 -38.43
C ALA A 101 -17.11 -3.13 -37.69
N LYS A 102 -17.96 -4.03 -38.21
CA LYS A 102 -18.25 -5.34 -37.60
C LYS A 102 -17.16 -6.40 -37.83
N ASP A 103 -16.28 -6.19 -38.81
CA ASP A 103 -15.26 -7.14 -39.25
C ASP A 103 -13.86 -6.87 -38.66
N GLU A 104 -13.74 -5.93 -37.72
CA GLU A 104 -12.46 -5.55 -37.10
C GLU A 104 -11.86 -6.63 -36.19
N LYS A 105 -12.67 -7.58 -35.69
CA LYS A 105 -12.23 -8.70 -34.83
C LYS A 105 -11.35 -8.26 -33.66
N LEU A 106 -11.87 -7.34 -32.85
CA LEU A 106 -11.18 -6.86 -31.67
C LEU A 106 -11.30 -7.86 -30.51
N PRO A 107 -10.25 -8.05 -29.70
CA PRO A 107 -10.31 -8.93 -28.53
C PRO A 107 -11.37 -8.44 -27.53
N VAL A 108 -11.98 -9.39 -26.82
CA VAL A 108 -13.17 -9.17 -26.00
C VAL A 108 -12.85 -9.44 -24.53
N LEU A 109 -13.22 -8.51 -23.66
CA LEU A 109 -13.25 -8.69 -22.21
C LEU A 109 -14.70 -8.90 -21.77
N VAL A 110 -14.97 -10.00 -21.04
CA VAL A 110 -16.25 -10.23 -20.35
C VAL A 110 -16.01 -10.08 -18.84
N TRP A 111 -16.67 -9.09 -18.25
CA TRP A 111 -16.54 -8.69 -16.84
C TRP A 111 -17.69 -9.23 -15.99
N PHE A 112 -17.35 -9.86 -14.88
CA PHE A 112 -18.26 -10.24 -13.79
C PHE A 112 -17.95 -9.41 -12.54
N PHE A 113 -18.94 -8.68 -12.03
CA PHE A 113 -18.76 -7.81 -10.84
C PHE A 113 -18.74 -8.60 -9.53
N GLY A 114 -18.22 -7.96 -8.47
CA GLY A 114 -18.06 -8.48 -7.11
C GLY A 114 -19.30 -8.42 -6.23
N GLY A 115 -19.15 -8.25 -4.91
CA GLY A 115 -20.29 -8.10 -3.98
C GLY A 115 -20.78 -9.38 -3.30
N ALA A 116 -19.88 -10.32 -3.00
CA ALA A 116 -20.15 -11.55 -2.24
C ALA A 116 -21.30 -12.43 -2.79
N PHE A 117 -21.66 -12.31 -4.07
CA PHE A 117 -22.86 -12.93 -4.66
C PHE A 117 -24.19 -12.48 -4.03
N GLN A 118 -24.18 -11.47 -3.18
CA GLN A 118 -25.36 -10.92 -2.51
C GLN A 118 -25.73 -9.53 -3.05
N TRP A 119 -24.70 -8.77 -3.41
CA TRP A 119 -24.76 -7.38 -3.86
C TRP A 119 -23.97 -7.19 -5.16
N GLY A 120 -24.06 -6.00 -5.71
CA GLY A 120 -23.27 -5.51 -6.82
C GLY A 120 -24.06 -5.39 -8.12
N TYR A 121 -23.51 -4.63 -9.06
CA TYR A 121 -24.17 -4.37 -10.34
C TYR A 121 -23.20 -3.83 -11.42
N THR A 122 -23.62 -3.95 -12.69
CA THR A 122 -22.79 -3.57 -13.85
C THR A 122 -22.59 -2.06 -14.07
N ALA A 123 -23.23 -1.21 -13.26
CA ALA A 123 -23.23 0.24 -13.40
C ALA A 123 -22.40 0.96 -12.32
N GLU A 124 -21.67 0.22 -11.48
CA GLU A 124 -20.72 0.80 -10.51
C GLU A 124 -19.68 1.67 -11.25
N MET A 125 -19.28 2.78 -10.62
CA MET A 125 -18.57 3.88 -11.29
C MET A 125 -17.19 3.45 -11.78
N GLU A 126 -16.56 2.57 -11.03
CA GLU A 126 -15.27 1.98 -11.31
C GLU A 126 -15.29 1.11 -12.57
N PHE A 127 -16.42 0.49 -12.93
CA PHE A 127 -16.55 -0.44 -14.07
C PHE A 127 -16.75 0.22 -15.44
N ASP A 128 -16.40 1.49 -15.60
CA ASP A 128 -16.52 2.15 -16.91
C ASP A 128 -15.50 1.58 -17.92
N GLY A 129 -16.00 0.69 -18.79
CA GLY A 129 -15.21 0.03 -19.83
C GLY A 129 -14.64 0.96 -20.90
N GLU A 130 -14.97 2.25 -20.93
CA GLU A 130 -14.58 3.15 -22.01
C GLU A 130 -13.05 3.30 -22.14
N ARG A 131 -12.31 3.34 -21.02
CA ARG A 131 -10.85 3.51 -21.04
C ARG A 131 -10.13 2.26 -21.55
N LEU A 132 -10.60 1.07 -21.18
CA LEU A 132 -10.14 -0.19 -21.78
C LEU A 132 -10.52 -0.27 -23.26
N ALA A 133 -11.74 0.16 -23.63
CA ALA A 133 -12.17 0.16 -25.02
C ALA A 133 -11.29 1.05 -25.90
N ARG A 134 -10.83 2.20 -25.41
CA ARG A 134 -9.88 3.08 -26.12
C ARG A 134 -8.54 2.41 -26.43
N ARG A 135 -8.23 1.27 -25.80
CA ARG A 135 -7.04 0.46 -26.08
C ARG A 135 -7.29 -0.60 -27.16
N GLY A 136 -8.44 -0.61 -27.82
CA GLY A 136 -8.76 -1.58 -28.89
C GLY A 136 -9.31 -2.90 -28.36
N VAL A 137 -10.07 -2.85 -27.27
CA VAL A 137 -10.75 -3.99 -26.65
C VAL A 137 -12.26 -3.75 -26.73
N VAL A 138 -13.06 -4.79 -26.96
CA VAL A 138 -14.52 -4.71 -26.74
C VAL A 138 -14.79 -5.16 -25.31
N VAL A 139 -15.36 -4.29 -24.48
CA VAL A 139 -15.64 -4.59 -23.07
C VAL A 139 -17.12 -4.91 -22.92
N VAL A 140 -17.42 -6.00 -22.22
CA VAL A 140 -18.78 -6.43 -21.90
C VAL A 140 -18.90 -6.61 -20.40
N SER A 141 -19.90 -5.98 -19.76
CA SER A 141 -20.26 -6.28 -18.37
C SER A 141 -21.58 -7.04 -18.32
N VAL A 142 -21.62 -8.15 -17.58
CA VAL A 142 -22.76 -9.08 -17.54
C VAL A 142 -23.44 -9.00 -16.19
N ASN A 143 -24.74 -8.73 -16.17
CA ASN A 143 -25.53 -8.79 -14.95
C ASN A 143 -26.01 -10.22 -14.65
N TYR A 144 -26.17 -10.56 -13.37
CA TYR A 144 -26.57 -11.91 -12.95
C TYR A 144 -27.38 -11.88 -11.64
N ARG A 145 -28.23 -12.90 -11.43
CA ARG A 145 -29.03 -13.01 -10.19
C ARG A 145 -28.13 -13.23 -8.97
N LEU A 146 -28.53 -12.62 -7.85
CA LEU A 146 -27.80 -12.62 -6.57
C LEU A 146 -28.61 -13.35 -5.49
N ASN A 147 -28.00 -13.56 -4.32
CA ASN A 147 -28.63 -14.04 -3.09
C ASN A 147 -29.57 -15.25 -3.31
N CYS A 148 -30.73 -15.32 -2.65
CA CYS A 148 -31.66 -16.44 -2.84
C CYS A 148 -32.18 -16.55 -4.28
N PHE A 149 -32.28 -15.44 -5.04
CA PHE A 149 -32.72 -15.51 -6.45
C PHE A 149 -31.71 -16.22 -7.35
N GLY A 150 -30.41 -16.11 -7.04
CA GLY A 150 -29.30 -16.70 -7.79
C GLY A 150 -28.82 -18.04 -7.24
N TYR A 151 -28.98 -18.32 -5.95
CA TYR A 151 -28.24 -19.39 -5.27
C TYR A 151 -29.10 -20.29 -4.36
N LEU A 152 -30.43 -20.17 -4.41
CA LEU A 152 -31.32 -21.12 -3.75
C LEU A 152 -31.19 -22.53 -4.39
N ALA A 153 -31.06 -23.55 -3.54
CA ALA A 153 -31.26 -24.95 -3.91
C ALA A 153 -32.39 -25.52 -3.04
N HIS A 154 -33.22 -26.39 -3.61
CA HIS A 154 -34.34 -27.02 -2.89
C HIS A 154 -34.71 -28.35 -3.57
N PRO A 155 -35.15 -29.40 -2.85
CA PRO A 155 -35.47 -30.69 -3.45
C PRO A 155 -36.53 -30.62 -4.58
N ASP A 156 -37.54 -29.74 -4.45
CA ASP A 156 -38.51 -29.50 -5.53
C ASP A 156 -37.88 -28.90 -6.80
N ILE A 157 -36.86 -28.04 -6.65
CA ILE A 157 -36.11 -27.47 -7.78
C ILE A 157 -35.31 -28.58 -8.46
N THR A 158 -34.53 -29.35 -7.69
CA THR A 158 -33.76 -30.50 -8.20
C THR A 158 -34.64 -31.52 -8.90
N LYS A 159 -35.84 -31.76 -8.37
CA LYS A 159 -36.82 -32.67 -8.99
C LYS A 159 -37.38 -32.13 -10.30
N GLU A 160 -37.64 -30.83 -10.39
CA GLU A 160 -38.13 -30.18 -11.61
C GLU A 160 -37.05 -30.10 -12.69
N ALA A 161 -35.81 -29.78 -12.30
CA ALA A 161 -34.68 -29.52 -13.19
C ALA A 161 -33.39 -30.17 -12.64
N PRO A 162 -33.22 -31.50 -12.79
CA PRO A 162 -32.05 -32.21 -12.26
C PRO A 162 -30.72 -31.76 -12.89
N ASP A 163 -30.77 -31.19 -14.10
CA ASP A 163 -29.60 -30.65 -14.81
C ASP A 163 -29.27 -29.20 -14.41
N ALA A 164 -30.08 -28.58 -13.53
CA ALA A 164 -29.85 -27.24 -12.99
C ALA A 164 -30.51 -27.08 -11.60
N PRO A 165 -30.04 -27.82 -10.59
CA PRO A 165 -30.67 -27.86 -9.26
C PRO A 165 -30.43 -26.59 -8.41
N GLY A 166 -29.58 -25.66 -8.88
CA GLY A 166 -29.23 -24.41 -8.22
C GLY A 166 -28.26 -23.59 -9.07
N ASN A 167 -27.43 -22.75 -8.44
CA ASN A 167 -26.38 -21.94 -9.09
C ASN A 167 -26.86 -21.06 -10.24
N PHE A 168 -28.11 -20.59 -10.20
CA PHE A 168 -28.72 -19.78 -11.24
C PHE A 168 -27.93 -18.53 -11.60
N GLY A 169 -27.32 -17.85 -10.63
CA GLY A 169 -26.44 -16.70 -10.88
C GLY A 169 -25.21 -17.07 -11.74
N LEU A 170 -24.59 -18.24 -11.51
CA LEU A 170 -23.47 -18.71 -12.34
C LEU A 170 -23.95 -19.17 -13.73
N LEU A 171 -25.17 -19.71 -13.82
CA LEU A 171 -25.79 -20.06 -15.09
C LEU A 171 -26.18 -18.81 -15.90
N ASP A 172 -26.57 -17.71 -15.25
CA ASP A 172 -26.79 -16.41 -15.89
C ASP A 172 -25.50 -15.86 -16.48
N GLN A 173 -24.41 -15.90 -15.73
CA GLN A 173 -23.09 -15.51 -16.22
C GLN A 173 -22.65 -16.35 -17.42
N LYS A 174 -22.88 -17.68 -17.37
CA LYS A 174 -22.64 -18.58 -18.50
C LYS A 174 -23.50 -18.19 -19.70
N ALA A 175 -24.79 -17.92 -19.51
CA ALA A 175 -25.69 -17.51 -20.58
C ALA A 175 -25.25 -16.17 -21.21
N GLY A 176 -24.81 -15.20 -20.40
CA GLY A 176 -24.22 -13.95 -20.87
C GLY A 176 -22.94 -14.17 -21.67
N LEU A 177 -22.01 -14.99 -21.19
CA LEU A 177 -20.79 -15.37 -21.93
C LEU A 177 -21.12 -16.05 -23.27
N HIS A 178 -22.09 -16.96 -23.28
CA HIS A 178 -22.53 -17.65 -24.50
C HIS A 178 -23.24 -16.70 -25.47
N TRP A 179 -23.99 -15.72 -24.97
CA TRP A 179 -24.55 -14.64 -25.79
C TRP A 179 -23.43 -13.83 -26.44
N VAL A 180 -22.39 -13.47 -25.67
CA VAL A 180 -21.22 -12.74 -26.20
C VAL A 180 -20.58 -13.55 -27.31
N TYR A 181 -20.30 -14.84 -27.08
CA TYR A 181 -19.72 -15.72 -28.10
C TYR A 181 -20.53 -15.74 -29.41
N ARG A 182 -21.86 -15.73 -29.34
CA ARG A 182 -22.72 -15.72 -30.53
C ARG A 182 -22.86 -14.35 -31.20
N ASN A 183 -22.79 -13.25 -30.45
CA ASN A 183 -23.24 -11.93 -30.93
C ASN A 183 -22.14 -10.87 -31.02
N ILE A 184 -20.99 -11.05 -30.37
CA ILE A 184 -20.01 -9.95 -30.21
C ILE A 184 -19.39 -9.48 -31.53
N ALA A 185 -19.38 -10.34 -32.55
CA ALA A 185 -18.98 -9.99 -33.91
C ALA A 185 -19.82 -8.82 -34.48
N ALA A 186 -21.09 -8.69 -34.11
CA ALA A 186 -21.93 -7.58 -34.53
C ALA A 186 -21.40 -6.23 -34.02
N PHE A 187 -20.71 -6.23 -32.88
CA PHE A 187 -20.08 -5.06 -32.26
C PHE A 187 -18.61 -4.88 -32.67
N GLY A 188 -18.10 -5.71 -33.59
CA GLY A 188 -16.71 -5.70 -34.05
C GLY A 188 -15.75 -6.50 -33.17
N GLY A 189 -16.25 -7.25 -32.18
CA GLY A 189 -15.42 -8.13 -31.35
C GLY A 189 -15.14 -9.48 -32.02
N ASP A 190 -14.07 -10.14 -31.58
CA ASP A 190 -13.69 -11.48 -32.04
C ASP A 190 -14.19 -12.55 -31.05
N PRO A 191 -15.17 -13.40 -31.44
CA PRO A 191 -15.64 -14.48 -30.58
C PRO A 191 -14.56 -15.54 -30.29
N ASP A 192 -13.48 -15.58 -31.08
CA ASP A 192 -12.36 -16.50 -30.89
C ASP A 192 -11.26 -15.94 -29.96
N GLN A 193 -11.43 -14.73 -29.42
CA GLN A 193 -10.51 -14.05 -28.49
C GLN A 193 -11.26 -13.42 -27.30
N ILE A 194 -11.87 -14.27 -26.48
CA ILE A 194 -12.61 -13.85 -25.27
C ILE A 194 -11.77 -14.12 -24.02
N VAL A 195 -11.49 -13.06 -23.26
CA VAL A 195 -10.93 -13.11 -21.90
C VAL A 195 -12.03 -12.81 -20.89
N ILE A 196 -12.13 -13.62 -19.84
CA ILE A 196 -13.05 -13.40 -18.72
C ILE A 196 -12.31 -12.75 -17.56
N ALA A 197 -12.96 -11.84 -16.85
CA ALA A 197 -12.38 -11.19 -15.68
C ALA A 197 -13.42 -10.88 -14.62
N GLY A 198 -12.98 -10.74 -13.38
CA GLY A 198 -13.83 -10.32 -12.29
C GLY A 198 -13.06 -10.11 -11.00
N GLN A 199 -13.67 -9.37 -10.08
CA GLN A 199 -13.11 -9.04 -8.77
C GLN A 199 -13.94 -9.63 -7.63
N SER A 200 -13.30 -10.08 -6.54
CA SER A 200 -14.00 -10.67 -5.38
C SER A 200 -14.87 -11.87 -5.77
N ALA A 201 -16.18 -11.85 -5.45
CA ALA A 201 -17.16 -12.82 -5.94
C ALA A 201 -17.22 -12.91 -7.48
N GLY A 202 -16.94 -11.82 -8.20
CA GLY A 202 -16.74 -11.80 -9.64
C GLY A 202 -15.48 -12.54 -10.07
N GLY A 203 -14.40 -12.50 -9.28
CA GLY A 203 -13.21 -13.30 -9.49
C GLY A 203 -13.45 -14.80 -9.19
N ALA A 204 -14.23 -15.11 -8.15
CA ALA A 204 -14.73 -16.46 -7.90
C ALA A 204 -15.67 -16.93 -9.04
N SER A 205 -16.44 -16.03 -9.63
CA SER A 205 -17.23 -16.28 -10.84
C SER A 205 -16.32 -16.62 -12.02
N THR A 206 -15.27 -15.83 -12.26
CA THR A 206 -14.25 -16.11 -13.28
C THR A 206 -13.64 -17.50 -13.08
N MET A 207 -13.32 -17.89 -11.85
CA MET A 207 -12.81 -19.23 -11.54
C MET A 207 -13.83 -20.32 -11.90
N ASN A 208 -15.10 -20.15 -11.53
CA ASN A 208 -16.16 -21.10 -11.87
C ASN A 208 -16.38 -21.21 -13.39
N GLN A 209 -16.36 -20.10 -14.12
CA GLN A 209 -16.47 -20.09 -15.58
C GLN A 209 -15.25 -20.71 -16.26
N LEU A 210 -14.04 -20.56 -15.67
CA LEU A 210 -12.79 -21.14 -16.17
C LEU A 210 -12.76 -22.68 -16.06
N VAL A 211 -13.35 -23.23 -14.99
CA VAL A 211 -13.46 -24.70 -14.80
C VAL A 211 -14.71 -25.30 -15.46
N CYS A 212 -15.63 -24.48 -15.96
CA CYS A 212 -16.80 -24.95 -16.67
C CYS A 212 -16.38 -25.62 -17.99
N GLU A 213 -16.77 -26.88 -18.20
CA GLU A 213 -16.36 -27.67 -19.35
C GLU A 213 -16.85 -27.06 -20.68
N ASP A 214 -18.06 -26.50 -20.68
CA ASP A 214 -18.68 -25.89 -21.86
C ASP A 214 -17.99 -24.60 -22.31
N ASN A 215 -17.14 -24.03 -21.45
CA ASN A 215 -16.43 -22.78 -21.73
C ASN A 215 -15.00 -23.00 -22.22
N ARG A 216 -14.49 -24.25 -22.25
CA ARG A 216 -13.09 -24.56 -22.58
C ARG A 216 -12.65 -24.04 -23.95
N ASP A 217 -13.55 -24.10 -24.93
CA ASP A 217 -13.28 -23.63 -26.29
C ASP A 217 -13.60 -22.14 -26.49
N ILE A 218 -14.29 -21.50 -25.54
CA ILE A 218 -14.71 -20.09 -25.59
C ILE A 218 -13.66 -19.20 -24.92
N VAL A 219 -13.25 -19.56 -23.70
CA VAL A 219 -12.32 -18.75 -22.89
C VAL A 219 -10.89 -18.90 -23.42
N LYS A 220 -10.20 -17.77 -23.62
CA LYS A 220 -8.80 -17.71 -24.09
C LYS A 220 -7.82 -17.11 -23.08
N GLY A 221 -8.34 -16.63 -21.95
CA GLY A 221 -7.57 -16.16 -20.80
C GLY A 221 -8.49 -15.77 -19.66
N ALA A 222 -7.96 -15.70 -18.44
CA ALA A 222 -8.71 -15.30 -17.25
C ALA A 222 -7.94 -14.29 -16.40
N VAL A 223 -8.65 -13.32 -15.82
CA VAL A 223 -8.11 -12.36 -14.84
C VAL A 223 -8.93 -12.42 -13.56
N ILE A 224 -8.30 -12.77 -12.45
CA ILE A 224 -8.96 -13.02 -11.17
C ILE A 224 -8.41 -12.02 -10.13
N LEU A 225 -9.12 -10.90 -9.94
CA LEU A 225 -8.73 -9.87 -8.97
C LEU A 225 -9.30 -10.24 -7.60
N SER A 226 -8.46 -10.52 -6.62
CA SER A 226 -8.87 -10.85 -5.25
C SER A 226 -10.00 -11.91 -5.14
N GLY A 227 -9.99 -12.90 -6.03
CA GLY A 227 -11.11 -13.85 -6.20
C GLY A 227 -10.83 -15.29 -5.75
N ILE A 228 -9.57 -15.60 -5.38
CA ILE A 228 -9.19 -16.90 -4.81
C ILE A 228 -8.98 -16.67 -3.32
N ILE A 229 -10.00 -17.01 -2.52
CA ILE A 229 -10.00 -16.74 -1.08
C ILE A 229 -10.25 -18.06 -0.34
N ARG A 230 -9.36 -18.39 0.59
CA ARG A 230 -9.48 -19.55 1.49
C ARG A 230 -9.16 -19.13 2.91
N MET A 231 -9.96 -19.59 3.86
CA MET A 231 -9.65 -19.41 5.29
C MET A 231 -8.75 -20.55 5.79
N PRO A 232 -7.91 -20.29 6.83
CA PRO A 232 -7.00 -21.32 7.36
C PRO A 232 -7.73 -22.55 7.93
N ASN A 233 -8.91 -22.34 8.53
CA ASN A 233 -9.75 -23.41 9.05
C ASN A 233 -10.89 -23.74 8.07
N PRO A 234 -10.87 -24.92 7.42
CA PRO A 234 -11.90 -25.34 6.47
C PRO A 234 -13.31 -25.41 7.04
N ASP A 235 -13.47 -25.69 8.34
CA ASP A 235 -14.78 -25.88 8.97
C ASP A 235 -15.57 -24.56 9.10
N VAL A 236 -14.89 -23.42 9.02
CA VAL A 236 -15.48 -22.07 9.07
C VAL A 236 -15.22 -21.28 7.78
N ASP A 237 -14.69 -21.93 6.74
CA ASP A 237 -14.37 -21.32 5.46
C ASP A 237 -15.63 -21.12 4.63
N ILE A 238 -16.25 -19.94 4.76
CA ILE A 238 -17.46 -19.56 4.00
C ILE A 238 -17.20 -19.47 2.48
N PHE A 239 -15.94 -19.46 2.04
CA PHE A 239 -15.57 -19.44 0.62
C PHE A 239 -15.49 -20.86 0.01
N ARG A 240 -15.67 -21.92 0.81
CA ARG A 240 -15.88 -23.28 0.30
C ARG A 240 -17.35 -23.48 -0.07
N PRO A 241 -17.65 -23.91 -1.31
CA PRO A 241 -19.02 -24.21 -1.70
C PRO A 241 -19.62 -25.33 -0.83
N LEU A 242 -20.90 -25.20 -0.47
CA LEU A 242 -21.64 -26.27 0.21
C LEU A 242 -21.91 -27.45 -0.73
N SER A 243 -22.20 -28.62 -0.16
CA SER A 243 -22.78 -29.73 -0.93
C SER A 243 -24.22 -29.40 -1.35
N LEU A 244 -24.69 -29.92 -2.49
CA LEU A 244 -26.09 -29.78 -2.91
C LEU A 244 -27.08 -30.16 -1.80
N LYS A 245 -26.81 -31.25 -1.08
CA LYS A 245 -27.67 -31.75 -0.01
C LYS A 245 -27.80 -30.74 1.15
N ASP A 246 -26.70 -30.13 1.57
CA ASP A 246 -26.73 -29.16 2.67
C ASP A 246 -27.40 -27.85 2.23
N ALA A 247 -27.20 -27.45 0.98
CA ALA A 247 -27.88 -26.30 0.39
C ALA A 247 -29.40 -26.53 0.22
N GLU A 248 -29.82 -27.73 -0.20
CA GLU A 248 -31.23 -28.11 -0.28
C GLU A 248 -31.91 -28.06 1.09
N LYS A 249 -31.24 -28.53 2.15
CA LYS A 249 -31.74 -28.43 3.52
C LYS A 249 -31.92 -26.97 3.94
N LEU A 250 -30.95 -26.11 3.63
CA LEU A 250 -31.06 -24.67 3.89
C LEU A 250 -32.23 -24.05 3.11
N GLY A 251 -32.47 -24.49 1.87
CA GLY A 251 -33.62 -24.07 1.07
C GLY A 251 -34.96 -24.52 1.65
N GLU A 252 -35.06 -25.74 2.19
CA GLU A 252 -36.27 -26.22 2.88
C GLU A 252 -36.57 -25.37 4.12
N GLU A 253 -35.54 -25.06 4.91
CA GLU A 253 -35.64 -24.16 6.07
C GLU A 253 -36.08 -22.75 5.65
N PHE A 254 -35.55 -22.24 4.53
CA PHE A 254 -35.96 -20.96 3.97
C PHE A 254 -37.42 -20.97 3.50
N PHE A 255 -37.87 -21.98 2.75
CA PHE A 255 -39.28 -22.13 2.35
C PHE A 255 -40.21 -22.20 3.57
N ALA A 256 -39.83 -22.96 4.59
CA ALA A 256 -40.58 -23.03 5.84
C ALA A 256 -40.67 -21.65 6.52
N SER A 257 -39.60 -20.84 6.49
CA SER A 257 -39.57 -19.49 7.06
C SER A 257 -40.50 -18.50 6.33
N LEU A 258 -40.75 -18.71 5.03
CA LEU A 258 -41.70 -17.95 4.23
C LEU A 258 -43.15 -18.46 4.40
N GLY A 259 -43.34 -19.61 5.05
CA GLY A 259 -44.64 -20.27 5.18
C GLY A 259 -45.11 -20.98 3.90
N VAL A 260 -44.20 -21.25 2.96
CA VAL A 260 -44.49 -21.98 1.71
C VAL A 260 -43.98 -23.42 1.81
N LYS A 261 -44.62 -24.34 1.09
CA LYS A 261 -44.31 -25.78 1.11
C LYS A 261 -43.87 -26.32 -0.24
N THR A 262 -44.10 -25.58 -1.31
CA THR A 262 -43.82 -26.03 -2.67
C THR A 262 -43.15 -24.94 -3.48
N LEU A 263 -42.40 -25.33 -4.51
CA LEU A 263 -41.81 -24.41 -5.47
C LEU A 263 -42.85 -23.49 -6.15
N ALA A 264 -44.04 -24.01 -6.43
CA ALA A 264 -45.13 -23.22 -7.02
C ALA A 264 -45.63 -22.11 -6.08
N GLU A 265 -45.77 -22.41 -4.78
CA GLU A 265 -46.14 -21.41 -3.77
C GLU A 265 -45.03 -20.35 -3.62
N ALA A 266 -43.76 -20.76 -3.65
CA ALA A 266 -42.64 -19.82 -3.61
C ALA A 266 -42.60 -18.90 -4.84
N ARG A 267 -42.83 -19.43 -6.06
CA ARG A 267 -42.89 -18.64 -7.30
C ARG A 267 -44.08 -17.66 -7.33
N ALA A 268 -45.15 -17.93 -6.59
CA ALA A 268 -46.32 -17.07 -6.52
C ALA A 268 -46.14 -15.81 -5.64
N LEU A 269 -45.15 -15.80 -4.74
CA LEU A 269 -44.83 -14.62 -3.92
C LEU A 269 -44.28 -13.46 -4.77
N SER A 270 -44.41 -12.23 -4.30
CA SER A 270 -43.71 -11.10 -4.91
C SER A 270 -42.18 -11.19 -4.65
N ALA A 271 -41.40 -10.50 -5.49
CA ALA A 271 -39.95 -10.39 -5.31
C ALA A 271 -39.62 -9.82 -3.91
N ASP A 272 -40.33 -8.77 -3.49
CA ASP A 272 -40.15 -8.14 -2.19
C ASP A 272 -40.46 -9.07 -1.02
N GLU A 273 -41.52 -9.89 -1.12
CA GLU A 273 -41.85 -10.84 -0.05
C GLU A 273 -40.74 -11.89 0.14
N ILE A 274 -40.20 -12.41 -0.97
CA ILE A 274 -39.07 -13.36 -0.95
C ILE A 274 -37.82 -12.68 -0.41
N PHE A 275 -37.47 -11.51 -0.95
CA PHE A 275 -36.24 -10.82 -0.60
C PHE A 275 -36.24 -10.37 0.86
N ASN A 276 -37.31 -9.74 1.33
CA ASN A 276 -37.46 -9.36 2.73
C ASN A 276 -37.51 -10.59 3.65
N GLY A 277 -38.09 -11.69 3.18
CA GLY A 277 -38.05 -12.97 3.88
C GLY A 277 -36.65 -13.53 4.00
N TYR A 278 -35.86 -13.48 2.92
CA TYR A 278 -34.46 -13.90 2.89
C TYR A 278 -33.61 -13.06 3.84
N ASN A 279 -33.77 -11.73 3.81
CA ASN A 279 -33.06 -10.83 4.73
C ASN A 279 -33.37 -11.13 6.20
N ARG A 280 -34.60 -11.53 6.54
CA ARG A 280 -34.93 -12.02 7.90
C ARG A 280 -34.30 -13.39 8.18
N PHE A 281 -34.30 -14.29 7.21
CA PHE A 281 -33.77 -15.64 7.34
C PHE A 281 -32.27 -15.66 7.65
N VAL A 282 -31.48 -14.88 6.91
CA VAL A 282 -30.01 -14.83 7.03
C VAL A 282 -29.51 -14.11 8.29
N GLN A 283 -30.40 -13.54 9.11
CA GLN A 283 -30.02 -13.06 10.45
C GLN A 283 -29.62 -14.20 11.39
N ASN A 284 -30.12 -15.42 11.14
CA ASN A 284 -29.87 -16.59 11.99
C ASN A 284 -29.40 -17.83 11.20
N HIS A 285 -29.16 -17.68 9.90
CA HIS A 285 -28.76 -18.77 8.99
C HIS A 285 -27.66 -18.27 8.06
N PRO A 286 -26.81 -19.15 7.52
CA PRO A 286 -25.82 -18.76 6.52
C PRO A 286 -26.50 -18.18 5.27
N ARG A 287 -25.83 -17.24 4.62
CA ARG A 287 -26.24 -16.74 3.30
C ARG A 287 -26.08 -17.83 2.24
N MET A 288 -26.85 -17.72 1.16
CA MET A 288 -26.80 -18.64 0.02
C MET A 288 -25.72 -18.21 -0.97
N PHE A 289 -24.81 -19.13 -1.28
CA PHE A 289 -23.62 -18.96 -2.13
C PHE A 289 -23.58 -20.04 -3.22
N PRO A 290 -22.64 -19.98 -4.18
CA PRO A 290 -22.36 -21.12 -5.06
C PRO A 290 -22.21 -22.45 -4.32
N ILE A 291 -22.75 -23.51 -4.92
CA ILE A 291 -22.76 -24.87 -4.34
C ILE A 291 -22.11 -25.89 -5.27
N MET A 292 -21.60 -26.99 -4.72
CA MET A 292 -21.26 -28.19 -5.49
C MET A 292 -22.54 -28.94 -5.86
N ASP A 293 -23.10 -28.58 -7.01
CA ASP A 293 -24.33 -29.17 -7.55
C ASP A 293 -24.09 -30.48 -8.32
N GLY A 294 -22.84 -30.84 -8.60
CA GLY A 294 -22.50 -32.04 -9.38
C GLY A 294 -22.75 -31.90 -10.89
N VAL A 295 -23.25 -30.75 -11.35
CA VAL A 295 -23.60 -30.48 -12.75
C VAL A 295 -22.77 -29.34 -13.32
N PHE A 296 -23.03 -28.09 -12.91
CA PHE A 296 -22.23 -26.93 -13.31
C PHE A 296 -20.95 -26.83 -12.47
N CYS A 297 -21.10 -26.88 -11.14
CA CYS A 297 -20.01 -26.94 -10.17
C CYS A 297 -19.84 -28.40 -9.71
N LYS A 298 -19.15 -29.20 -10.53
CA LYS A 298 -18.94 -30.64 -10.26
C LYS A 298 -18.17 -30.94 -8.96
N SER A 299 -17.25 -30.04 -8.59
CA SER A 299 -16.48 -30.06 -7.35
C SER A 299 -15.91 -28.67 -7.10
N ASP A 300 -15.08 -28.53 -6.08
CA ASP A 300 -14.43 -27.26 -5.75
C ASP A 300 -13.66 -26.66 -6.95
N PRO A 301 -13.97 -25.41 -7.36
CA PRO A 301 -13.39 -24.81 -8.55
C PRO A 301 -11.88 -24.49 -8.41
N VAL A 302 -11.39 -24.20 -7.21
CA VAL A 302 -9.94 -23.97 -7.00
C VAL A 302 -9.19 -25.29 -7.11
N GLU A 303 -9.72 -26.38 -6.56
CA GLU A 303 -9.12 -27.71 -6.70
C GLU A 303 -9.09 -28.17 -8.15
N ARG A 304 -10.18 -27.94 -8.91
CA ARG A 304 -10.22 -28.23 -10.34
C ARG A 304 -9.20 -27.43 -11.12
N PHE A 305 -9.04 -26.14 -10.82
CA PHE A 305 -7.99 -25.31 -11.41
C PHE A 305 -6.60 -25.86 -11.09
N VAL A 306 -6.31 -26.21 -9.84
CA VAL A 306 -5.03 -26.82 -9.41
C VAL A 306 -4.77 -28.13 -10.17
N ASN A 307 -5.80 -28.96 -10.34
CA ASN A 307 -5.71 -30.25 -11.03
C ASN A 307 -5.54 -30.13 -12.56
N GLY A 308 -5.72 -28.93 -13.13
CA GLY A 308 -5.74 -28.73 -14.58
C GLY A 308 -7.08 -29.09 -15.23
N ASP A 309 -8.14 -29.31 -14.45
CA ASP A 309 -9.49 -29.63 -14.92
C ASP A 309 -10.26 -28.36 -15.36
N CYS A 310 -9.61 -27.50 -16.14
CA CYS A 310 -10.11 -26.20 -16.58
C CYS A 310 -9.69 -25.90 -18.03
N ALA A 311 -10.08 -24.75 -18.58
CA ALA A 311 -9.54 -24.29 -19.85
C ALA A 311 -8.01 -24.09 -19.73
N ASP A 312 -7.24 -24.65 -20.68
CA ASP A 312 -5.77 -24.54 -20.69
C ASP A 312 -5.35 -23.21 -21.32
N VAL A 313 -5.49 -22.14 -20.53
CA VAL A 313 -5.24 -20.75 -20.95
C VAL A 313 -4.38 -20.01 -19.93
N PRO A 314 -3.72 -18.92 -20.34
CA PRO A 314 -3.02 -18.05 -19.39
C PRO A 314 -3.98 -17.43 -18.36
N VAL A 315 -3.50 -17.24 -17.14
CA VAL A 315 -4.26 -16.65 -16.03
C VAL A 315 -3.46 -15.55 -15.34
N ILE A 316 -4.08 -14.40 -15.11
CA ILE A 316 -3.61 -13.40 -14.15
C ILE A 316 -4.42 -13.55 -12.87
N ALA A 317 -3.78 -13.58 -11.70
CA ALA A 317 -4.45 -13.44 -10.41
C ALA A 317 -3.64 -12.53 -9.48
N GLY A 318 -4.30 -11.88 -8.53
CA GLY A 318 -3.61 -11.00 -7.59
C GLY A 318 -4.50 -10.53 -6.46
N ASN A 319 -3.93 -9.64 -5.66
CA ASN A 319 -4.53 -9.11 -4.44
C ASN A 319 -4.14 -7.64 -4.22
N THR A 320 -4.88 -6.97 -3.34
CA THR A 320 -4.49 -5.71 -2.70
C THR A 320 -3.77 -6.02 -1.38
N SER A 321 -2.85 -5.17 -0.93
CA SER A 321 -2.01 -5.51 0.23
C SER A 321 -2.73 -5.61 1.58
N ASP A 322 -3.79 -4.83 1.79
CA ASP A 322 -4.43 -4.69 3.11
C ASP A 322 -5.78 -5.42 3.20
N GLU A 323 -6.05 -6.39 2.32
CA GLU A 323 -7.30 -7.15 2.31
C GLU A 323 -7.24 -8.46 3.12
N PHE A 324 -8.36 -8.78 3.79
CA PHE A 324 -8.60 -10.04 4.50
C PHE A 324 -7.43 -10.56 5.34
N LEU A 325 -6.88 -9.69 6.19
CA LEU A 325 -5.80 -10.03 7.10
C LEU A 325 -6.31 -10.95 8.23
N VAL A 326 -5.70 -12.12 8.39
CA VAL A 326 -5.91 -13.04 9.53
C VAL A 326 -4.55 -13.31 10.15
N ASP A 327 -4.38 -12.99 11.45
CA ASP A 327 -3.08 -13.06 12.14
C ASP A 327 -1.94 -12.38 11.35
N LYS A 328 -2.23 -11.21 10.75
CA LYS A 328 -1.32 -10.40 9.90
C LYS A 328 -0.93 -11.03 8.56
N ILE A 329 -1.60 -12.11 8.17
CA ILE A 329 -1.40 -12.78 6.88
C ILE A 329 -2.50 -12.34 5.93
N ASN A 330 -2.12 -11.80 4.78
CA ASN A 330 -3.05 -11.56 3.68
C ASN A 330 -3.53 -12.90 3.11
N MET A 331 -4.78 -13.25 3.44
CA MET A 331 -5.32 -14.56 3.09
C MET A 331 -5.54 -14.74 1.59
N VAL A 332 -5.75 -13.65 0.84
CA VAL A 332 -5.94 -13.68 -0.61
C VAL A 332 -4.62 -13.99 -1.31
N GLU A 333 -3.55 -13.25 -0.98
CA GLU A 333 -2.20 -13.53 -1.46
C GLU A 333 -1.78 -14.96 -1.14
N HIS A 334 -1.95 -15.39 0.11
CA HIS A 334 -1.64 -16.76 0.52
C HIS A 334 -2.39 -17.79 -0.34
N SER A 335 -3.69 -17.57 -0.57
CA SER A 335 -4.54 -18.48 -1.33
C SER A 335 -4.15 -18.55 -2.81
N VAL A 336 -3.90 -17.39 -3.44
CA VAL A 336 -3.47 -17.31 -4.85
C VAL A 336 -2.12 -18.00 -5.02
N LYS A 337 -1.12 -17.65 -4.20
CA LYS A 337 0.23 -18.23 -4.29
C LYS A 337 0.20 -19.73 -4.00
N SER A 338 -0.59 -20.20 -3.04
CA SER A 338 -0.77 -21.64 -2.79
C SER A 338 -1.36 -22.36 -4.00
N ALA A 339 -2.44 -21.83 -4.58
CA ALA A 339 -3.08 -22.43 -5.76
C ALA A 339 -2.14 -22.46 -6.97
N PHE A 340 -1.36 -21.39 -7.20
CA PHE A 340 -0.37 -21.33 -8.28
C PHE A 340 0.75 -22.34 -8.08
N ASN A 341 1.32 -22.41 -6.87
CA ASN A 341 2.36 -23.39 -6.54
C ASN A 341 1.87 -24.83 -6.79
N ASP A 342 0.68 -25.17 -6.32
CA ASP A 342 0.15 -26.53 -6.49
C ASP A 342 -0.24 -26.84 -7.93
N ALA A 343 -0.75 -25.87 -8.68
CA ALA A 343 -0.99 -26.02 -10.12
C ALA A 343 0.31 -26.25 -10.90
N LEU A 344 1.37 -25.51 -10.58
CA LEU A 344 2.67 -25.62 -11.27
C LEU A 344 3.43 -26.90 -10.92
N LYS A 345 3.27 -27.45 -9.71
CA LYS A 345 3.77 -28.79 -9.38
C LYS A 345 3.19 -29.87 -10.30
N LYS A 346 1.94 -29.69 -10.78
CA LYS A 346 1.27 -30.62 -11.69
C LYS A 346 1.57 -30.33 -13.15
N ASN A 347 1.62 -29.06 -13.53
CA ASN A 347 1.98 -28.64 -14.89
C ASN A 347 2.88 -27.38 -14.87
N PRO A 348 4.21 -27.54 -14.90
CA PRO A 348 5.16 -26.44 -14.83
C PRO A 348 5.13 -25.47 -16.02
N THR A 349 4.45 -25.82 -17.12
CA THR A 349 4.41 -24.97 -18.33
C THR A 349 3.20 -24.05 -18.40
N ARG A 350 2.27 -24.11 -17.42
CA ARG A 350 1.14 -23.20 -17.34
C ARG A 350 1.63 -21.76 -17.17
N LYS A 351 1.03 -20.85 -17.94
CA LYS A 351 1.33 -19.41 -17.84
C LYS A 351 0.44 -18.76 -16.80
N LEU A 352 0.95 -18.65 -15.59
CA LEU A 352 0.31 -17.98 -14.48
C LEU A 352 1.06 -16.69 -14.20
N TYR A 353 0.37 -15.57 -14.05
CA TYR A 353 0.96 -14.27 -13.74
C TYR A 353 0.36 -13.77 -12.45
N TYR A 354 1.22 -13.41 -11.50
CA TYR A 354 0.79 -12.89 -10.21
C TYR A 354 1.06 -11.39 -10.10
N TYR A 355 0.10 -10.62 -9.57
CA TYR A 355 0.30 -9.22 -9.21
C TYR A 355 -0.05 -8.95 -7.76
N ARG A 356 0.61 -7.94 -7.19
CA ARG A 356 0.22 -7.31 -5.92
C ARG A 356 -0.04 -5.82 -6.15
N PHE A 357 -1.12 -5.32 -5.58
CA PHE A 357 -1.46 -3.90 -5.62
C PHE A 357 -1.16 -3.27 -4.25
N ASP A 358 -0.19 -2.36 -4.21
CA ASP A 358 0.44 -1.85 -2.98
C ASP A 358 0.88 -0.39 -3.17
N THR A 359 -0.04 0.47 -3.59
CA THR A 359 0.20 1.91 -3.78
C THR A 359 -0.29 2.69 -2.56
N ASP A 360 0.20 3.92 -2.39
CA ASP A 360 -0.45 4.88 -1.49
C ASP A 360 -1.86 5.20 -1.99
N ILE A 361 -2.85 5.08 -1.10
CA ILE A 361 -4.25 5.44 -1.37
C ILE A 361 -4.57 6.67 -0.52
N PRO A 362 -4.86 7.83 -1.14
CA PRO A 362 -5.16 9.03 -0.39
C PRO A 362 -6.34 8.83 0.57
N GLY A 363 -6.13 9.21 1.82
CA GLY A 363 -7.18 9.30 2.82
C GLY A 363 -8.24 10.35 2.46
N ASP A 364 -9.38 10.25 3.12
CA ASP A 364 -10.49 11.21 3.01
C ASP A 364 -10.73 11.98 4.33
N GLY A 365 -9.81 11.84 5.29
CA GLY A 365 -9.84 12.51 6.60
C GLY A 365 -10.72 11.82 7.66
N VAL A 366 -11.35 10.69 7.34
CA VAL A 366 -12.23 9.96 8.29
C VAL A 366 -11.67 8.59 8.64
N ASP A 367 -11.48 7.73 7.63
CA ASP A 367 -10.97 6.37 7.83
C ASP A 367 -9.61 6.22 7.14
N TYR A 368 -8.76 5.39 7.74
CA TYR A 368 -7.58 4.84 7.07
C TYR A 368 -8.04 3.90 5.95
N PRO A 369 -7.86 4.24 4.65
CA PRO A 369 -8.37 3.38 3.59
C PRO A 369 -7.48 2.16 3.39
N GLY A 370 -6.16 2.30 3.56
CA GLY A 370 -5.18 1.32 3.11
C GLY A 370 -5.38 0.90 1.64
N ASN A 371 -4.77 -0.20 1.25
CA ASN A 371 -5.05 -0.93 0.02
C ASN A 371 -6.22 -1.90 0.25
N PHE A 372 -7.39 -1.35 0.60
CA PHE A 372 -8.60 -2.12 0.89
C PHE A 372 -9.03 -3.02 -0.28
N HIS A 373 -9.78 -4.06 0.04
CA HIS A 373 -10.32 -4.98 -0.96
C HIS A 373 -11.12 -4.19 -2.01
N SER A 374 -10.80 -4.38 -3.30
CA SER A 374 -11.42 -3.76 -4.48
C SER A 374 -10.88 -2.39 -4.94
N VAL A 375 -9.96 -1.75 -4.21
CA VAL A 375 -9.41 -0.43 -4.62
C VAL A 375 -8.70 -0.48 -5.99
N ASP A 376 -8.16 -1.65 -6.35
CA ASP A 376 -7.46 -1.89 -7.61
C ASP A 376 -8.38 -1.84 -8.85
N LEU A 377 -9.71 -1.86 -8.66
CA LEU A 377 -10.71 -1.67 -9.72
C LEU A 377 -10.60 -0.30 -10.39
N TRP A 378 -10.38 0.76 -9.60
CA TRP A 378 -10.20 2.12 -10.10
C TRP A 378 -9.00 2.24 -11.06
N PHE A 379 -8.00 1.37 -10.87
CA PHE A 379 -6.77 1.32 -11.64
C PHE A 379 -6.89 0.38 -12.85
N PHE A 380 -7.51 -0.80 -12.67
CA PHE A 380 -7.80 -1.75 -13.75
C PHE A 380 -8.61 -1.10 -14.89
N PHE A 381 -9.66 -0.35 -14.54
CA PHE A 381 -10.51 0.37 -15.50
C PHE A 381 -10.01 1.78 -15.84
N GLU A 382 -8.95 2.30 -15.21
CA GLU A 382 -8.47 3.69 -15.35
C GLU A 382 -9.58 4.73 -15.10
N SER A 383 -10.37 4.51 -14.04
CA SER A 383 -11.59 5.27 -13.71
C SER A 383 -11.40 6.24 -12.53
N LEU A 384 -10.17 6.42 -12.03
CA LEU A 384 -9.83 7.33 -10.92
C LEU A 384 -10.45 8.73 -10.99
N GLY A 385 -10.62 9.30 -12.20
CA GLY A 385 -11.22 10.61 -12.38
C GLY A 385 -12.73 10.69 -12.03
N LYS A 386 -13.34 9.57 -11.67
CA LYS A 386 -14.70 9.47 -11.14
C LYS A 386 -14.74 9.18 -9.64
N CYS A 387 -13.62 8.78 -9.04
CA CYS A 387 -13.54 8.53 -7.61
C CYS A 387 -13.56 9.87 -6.85
N HIS A 388 -14.14 9.88 -5.66
CA HIS A 388 -14.19 11.06 -4.80
C HIS A 388 -12.84 11.37 -4.13
N ARG A 389 -11.93 10.39 -4.05
CA ARG A 389 -10.62 10.53 -3.41
C ARG A 389 -9.70 11.51 -4.14
N PRO A 390 -8.85 12.25 -3.42
CA PRO A 390 -7.96 13.26 -4.01
C PRO A 390 -6.72 12.64 -4.67
N TYR A 391 -6.92 11.77 -5.66
CA TYR A 391 -5.82 11.16 -6.40
C TYR A 391 -4.98 12.20 -7.15
N GLU A 392 -3.66 12.09 -7.01
CA GLU A 392 -2.67 12.91 -7.69
C GLU A 392 -2.10 12.24 -8.97
N GLY A 393 -1.33 13.00 -9.76
CA GLY A 393 -0.81 12.60 -11.07
C GLY A 393 -0.14 11.21 -11.11
N ARG A 394 0.62 10.85 -10.08
CA ARG A 394 1.28 9.53 -9.97
C ARG A 394 0.27 8.37 -10.02
N HIS A 395 -0.89 8.51 -9.37
CA HIS A 395 -1.92 7.48 -9.36
C HIS A 395 -2.55 7.32 -10.74
N TYR A 396 -2.75 8.41 -11.48
CA TYR A 396 -3.24 8.36 -12.87
C TYR A 396 -2.23 7.69 -13.82
N ASP A 397 -0.93 7.89 -13.59
CA ASP A 397 0.11 7.23 -14.36
C ASP A 397 0.18 5.73 -14.03
N LEU A 398 0.07 5.35 -12.75
CA LEU A 398 -0.04 3.96 -12.33
C LEU A 398 -1.29 3.28 -12.93
N ALA A 399 -2.46 3.91 -12.83
CA ALA A 399 -3.70 3.38 -13.40
C ALA A 399 -3.60 3.18 -14.91
N ARG A 400 -2.91 4.08 -15.62
CA ARG A 400 -2.63 3.93 -17.05
C ARG A 400 -1.76 2.71 -17.32
N GLN A 401 -0.67 2.54 -16.59
CA GLN A 401 0.25 1.39 -16.73
C GLN A 401 -0.47 0.08 -16.43
N MET A 402 -1.18 0.01 -15.30
CA MET A 402 -1.96 -1.17 -14.90
C MET A 402 -2.96 -1.54 -16.00
N CYS A 403 -3.80 -0.59 -16.43
CA CYS A 403 -4.77 -0.82 -17.51
C CYS A 403 -4.10 -1.22 -18.84
N ASP A 404 -2.89 -0.73 -19.14
CA ASP A 404 -2.12 -1.16 -20.33
C ASP A 404 -1.70 -2.65 -20.25
N TYR A 405 -1.22 -3.13 -19.09
CA TYR A 405 -0.89 -4.55 -18.90
C TYR A 405 -2.11 -5.45 -19.11
N PHE A 406 -3.24 -5.11 -18.49
CA PHE A 406 -4.46 -5.90 -18.63
C PHE A 406 -5.01 -5.85 -20.06
N ALA A 407 -4.95 -4.70 -20.73
CA ALA A 407 -5.33 -4.61 -22.14
C ALA A 407 -4.40 -5.44 -23.06
N ASN A 408 -3.09 -5.48 -22.80
CA ASN A 408 -2.16 -6.33 -23.53
C ASN A 408 -2.45 -7.82 -23.30
N PHE A 409 -2.75 -8.21 -22.06
CA PHE A 409 -3.17 -9.56 -21.73
C PHE A 409 -4.46 -9.94 -22.46
N ILE A 410 -5.47 -9.07 -22.49
CA ILE A 410 -6.73 -9.32 -23.21
C ILE A 410 -6.48 -9.52 -24.70
N LYS A 411 -5.53 -8.80 -25.29
CA LYS A 411 -5.20 -8.89 -26.73
C LYS A 411 -4.37 -10.11 -27.11
N THR A 412 -3.48 -10.56 -26.22
CA THR A 412 -2.38 -11.46 -26.61
C THR A 412 -2.16 -12.63 -25.66
N ALA A 413 -2.95 -12.73 -24.59
CA ALA A 413 -2.75 -13.63 -23.47
C ALA A 413 -1.36 -13.52 -22.80
N ASN A 414 -0.73 -12.34 -22.95
CA ASN A 414 0.54 -11.96 -22.36
C ASN A 414 0.43 -10.49 -21.90
N PRO A 415 0.68 -10.16 -20.62
CA PRO A 415 0.55 -8.78 -20.14
C PRO A 415 1.64 -7.86 -20.71
N ASN A 416 2.76 -8.40 -21.20
CA ASN A 416 3.90 -7.63 -21.68
C ASN A 416 3.65 -6.92 -23.00
N GLY A 417 4.29 -5.77 -23.18
CA GLY A 417 4.24 -5.01 -24.42
C GLY A 417 4.62 -3.55 -24.22
N THR A 418 4.17 -2.70 -25.14
CA THR A 418 4.24 -1.25 -24.98
C THR A 418 2.97 -0.74 -24.32
N GLY A 419 3.13 0.30 -23.51
CA GLY A 419 2.03 1.08 -22.96
C GLY A 419 1.40 1.98 -24.03
N ARG A 420 0.30 2.62 -23.66
CA ARG A 420 -0.41 3.59 -24.50
C ARG A 420 0.43 4.82 -24.83
N ASP A 421 1.35 5.19 -23.94
CA ASP A 421 2.35 6.23 -24.11
C ASP A 421 3.49 5.85 -25.07
N ARG A 422 3.47 4.60 -25.58
CA ARG A 422 4.48 3.95 -26.44
C ARG A 422 5.79 3.60 -25.75
N ASN A 423 5.87 3.74 -24.43
CA ASN A 423 7.00 3.25 -23.67
C ASN A 423 6.88 1.74 -23.50
N THR A 424 8.02 1.04 -23.43
CA THR A 424 8.04 -0.38 -23.10
C THR A 424 7.69 -0.54 -21.64
N LEU A 425 6.67 -1.35 -21.34
CA LEU A 425 6.32 -1.66 -19.95
C LEU A 425 7.38 -2.58 -19.33
N PRO A 426 7.66 -2.45 -18.02
CA PRO A 426 8.47 -3.41 -17.29
C PRO A 426 8.04 -4.86 -17.55
N LYS A 427 9.00 -5.76 -17.71
CA LYS A 427 8.68 -7.14 -18.10
C LYS A 427 8.08 -7.91 -16.92
N TRP A 428 6.83 -8.33 -17.05
CA TRP A 428 6.13 -9.22 -16.14
C TRP A 428 6.35 -10.67 -16.56
N GLU A 429 7.28 -11.36 -15.91
CA GLU A 429 7.51 -12.78 -16.15
C GLU A 429 6.40 -13.64 -15.50
N PRO A 430 6.06 -14.81 -16.07
CA PRO A 430 5.14 -15.74 -15.43
C PRO A 430 5.69 -16.23 -14.08
N PHE A 431 4.81 -16.39 -13.10
CA PHE A 431 5.10 -17.02 -11.82
C PHE A 431 5.56 -18.47 -12.03
N SER A 432 6.65 -18.85 -11.38
CA SER A 432 7.24 -20.19 -11.42
C SER A 432 7.66 -20.66 -10.03
N LEU A 433 7.89 -21.97 -9.86
CA LEU A 433 8.29 -22.53 -8.56
C LEU A 433 9.69 -22.06 -8.10
N ASP A 434 10.59 -21.77 -9.04
CA ASP A 434 11.98 -21.37 -8.80
C ASP A 434 12.12 -19.85 -8.57
N LYS A 435 11.48 -19.02 -9.40
CA LYS A 435 11.66 -17.56 -9.37
C LYS A 435 10.54 -16.81 -8.68
N LYS A 436 9.32 -17.37 -8.74
CA LYS A 436 8.11 -16.74 -8.19
C LYS A 436 7.98 -15.27 -8.61
N ASP A 437 8.19 -15.01 -9.91
CA ASP A 437 8.14 -13.66 -10.46
C ASP A 437 6.73 -13.06 -10.29
N GLU A 438 6.69 -11.77 -9.94
CA GLU A 438 5.47 -11.01 -9.67
C GLU A 438 5.54 -9.58 -10.23
N MET A 439 4.38 -8.96 -10.40
CA MET A 439 4.25 -7.53 -10.74
C MET A 439 3.67 -6.78 -9.55
N GLU A 440 4.43 -5.86 -8.97
CA GLU A 440 3.95 -4.96 -7.94
C GLU A 440 3.48 -3.65 -8.58
N PHE A 441 2.24 -3.25 -8.33
CA PHE A 441 1.72 -1.93 -8.67
C PHE A 441 1.89 -1.01 -7.46
N LEU A 442 2.93 -0.17 -7.51
CA LEU A 442 3.33 0.73 -6.42
C LEU A 442 3.12 2.20 -6.80
N SER A 443 3.24 3.11 -5.83
CA SER A 443 3.19 4.57 -6.03
C SER A 443 4.11 5.10 -7.13
N GLN A 444 5.25 4.44 -7.34
CA GLN A 444 6.27 4.78 -8.33
C GLN A 444 5.98 4.21 -9.72
N GLY A 445 4.91 3.43 -9.89
CA GLY A 445 4.61 2.67 -11.10
C GLY A 445 4.70 1.15 -10.90
N ALA A 446 4.48 0.44 -12.00
CA ALA A 446 4.57 -1.02 -12.03
C ALA A 446 6.03 -1.49 -11.94
N LYS A 447 6.33 -2.43 -11.04
CA LYS A 447 7.68 -3.00 -10.84
C LYS A 447 7.64 -4.52 -10.89
N ALA A 448 8.42 -5.09 -11.80
CA ALA A 448 8.67 -6.51 -11.82
C ALA A 448 9.59 -6.90 -10.66
N ARG A 449 9.20 -7.92 -9.89
CA ARG A 449 9.92 -8.42 -8.72
C ARG A 449 9.96 -9.93 -8.71
N ARG A 450 10.86 -10.47 -7.90
CA ARG A 450 10.79 -11.85 -7.40
C ARG A 450 10.36 -11.79 -5.95
N GLU A 451 9.51 -12.72 -5.55
CA GLU A 451 9.08 -12.82 -4.16
C GLU A 451 10.30 -12.87 -3.21
N GLY A 452 10.28 -12.04 -2.16
CA GLY A 452 11.36 -11.86 -1.18
C GLY A 452 11.86 -10.42 -1.13
N GLY A 453 12.99 -10.20 -0.45
CA GLY A 453 13.48 -8.86 -0.16
C GLY A 453 12.64 -8.22 0.94
N ILE A 454 12.38 -6.92 0.82
CA ILE A 454 11.55 -6.16 1.79
C ILE A 454 10.16 -6.79 1.96
N ARG A 455 9.62 -7.48 0.95
CA ARG A 455 8.34 -8.21 1.04
C ARG A 455 8.59 -9.70 0.87
N GLN A 456 8.32 -10.49 1.91
CA GLN A 456 8.50 -11.93 1.88
C GLN A 456 7.18 -12.65 2.21
N ASN A 457 6.76 -13.54 1.30
CA ASN A 457 5.43 -14.15 1.37
C ASN A 457 4.36 -13.05 1.46
N THR A 458 3.47 -13.13 2.45
CA THR A 458 2.40 -12.15 2.71
C THR A 458 2.81 -10.96 3.59
N ARG A 459 4.05 -10.92 4.11
CA ARG A 459 4.47 -9.93 5.14
C ARG A 459 5.51 -8.96 4.59
N LYS A 460 5.36 -7.68 4.94
CA LYS A 460 6.36 -6.64 4.71
C LYS A 460 7.33 -6.61 5.89
N GLN A 461 8.62 -6.70 5.61
CA GLN A 461 9.67 -6.46 6.57
C GLN A 461 9.89 -4.96 6.70
N ALA A 462 10.02 -4.47 7.94
CA ALA A 462 10.50 -3.13 8.14
C ALA A 462 11.99 -3.06 7.79
N VAL A 463 12.46 -1.90 7.35
CA VAL A 463 13.87 -1.63 7.06
C VAL A 463 14.19 -0.19 7.46
N ASN A 464 15.47 0.17 7.52
CA ASN A 464 15.88 1.57 7.45
C ASN A 464 16.26 1.93 6.00
N PRO A 465 15.80 3.07 5.47
CA PRO A 465 14.88 4.02 6.10
C PRO A 465 13.48 3.42 6.24
N TYR A 466 12.73 3.80 7.29
CA TYR A 466 11.44 3.17 7.59
C TYR A 466 10.31 3.62 6.66
N LEU A 467 10.46 4.80 6.05
CA LEU A 467 9.58 5.29 4.98
C LEU A 467 10.12 4.90 3.60
N PRO A 468 9.29 4.99 2.54
CA PRO A 468 9.77 4.77 1.18
C PRO A 468 11.03 5.59 0.86
N ASN A 469 11.92 5.05 0.01
CA ASN A 469 13.23 5.64 -0.28
C ASN A 469 13.22 7.05 -0.90
N TRP A 470 12.05 7.56 -1.25
CA TRP A 470 11.86 8.87 -1.83
C TRP A 470 11.26 9.86 -0.85
N GLU A 471 10.89 9.41 0.34
CA GLU A 471 10.31 10.24 1.38
C GLU A 471 11.42 10.78 2.29
N TYR A 472 11.31 12.07 2.62
CA TYR A 472 12.35 12.85 3.30
C TYR A 472 11.74 13.60 4.48
N ILE A 473 11.27 12.83 5.47
CA ILE A 473 10.82 13.31 6.78
C ILE A 473 11.88 12.96 7.83
N PRO A 474 12.94 13.77 7.96
CA PRO A 474 14.10 13.40 8.77
C PRO A 474 13.93 13.67 10.26
N ASP A 475 13.21 14.74 10.59
CA ASP A 475 13.07 15.24 11.95
C ASP A 475 11.82 14.61 12.58
N GLY A 476 11.75 13.28 12.51
CA GLY A 476 10.57 12.51 12.88
C GLY A 476 10.34 12.49 14.40
N GLU A 477 9.27 13.13 14.84
CA GLU A 477 8.65 13.03 16.16
C GLU A 477 7.56 11.93 16.15
N PRO A 478 7.85 10.75 16.73
CA PRO A 478 6.94 9.63 16.73
C PRO A 478 5.97 9.66 17.92
N TYR A 479 4.71 9.30 17.68
CA TYR A 479 3.67 9.12 18.70
C TYR A 479 2.82 7.88 18.42
N VAL A 480 2.41 7.18 19.47
CA VAL A 480 1.39 6.13 19.38
C VAL A 480 0.04 6.71 19.79
N PHE A 481 -0.90 6.73 18.86
CA PHE A 481 -2.29 7.12 19.10
C PHE A 481 -3.21 5.97 18.69
N GLY A 482 -3.97 5.43 19.64
CA GLY A 482 -4.77 4.23 19.41
C GLY A 482 -3.89 3.01 19.11
N ASP A 483 -4.14 2.35 17.99
CA ASP A 483 -3.44 1.16 17.51
C ASP A 483 -2.41 1.46 16.41
N ARG A 484 -2.03 2.73 16.23
CA ARG A 484 -1.07 3.16 15.21
C ARG A 484 0.04 4.03 15.78
N VAL A 485 1.23 3.90 15.21
CA VAL A 485 2.32 4.86 15.34
C VAL A 485 2.20 5.89 14.21
N TYR A 486 2.33 7.17 14.55
CA TYR A 486 2.33 8.31 13.65
C TYR A 486 3.70 8.99 13.73
N VAL A 487 4.18 9.49 12.60
CA VAL A 487 5.39 10.32 12.52
C VAL A 487 5.02 11.69 11.97
N TYR A 488 5.40 12.71 12.73
CA TYR A 488 5.35 14.12 12.33
C TYR A 488 6.78 14.61 12.19
N GLY A 489 7.07 15.44 11.20
CA GLY A 489 8.44 15.92 11.04
C GLY A 489 8.53 17.04 10.03
N SER A 490 9.70 17.67 9.98
CA SER A 490 10.02 18.53 8.85
C SER A 490 10.02 17.74 7.54
N HIS A 491 9.89 18.43 6.41
CA HIS A 491 9.81 17.79 5.09
C HIS A 491 10.86 18.36 4.15
N ASP A 492 11.96 17.64 4.00
CA ASP A 492 13.02 17.93 3.04
C ASP A 492 12.58 17.52 1.62
N LEU A 493 13.26 18.03 0.59
CA LEU A 493 13.12 17.54 -0.78
C LEU A 493 14.45 16.93 -1.20
N TYR A 494 14.43 15.81 -1.93
CA TYR A 494 15.65 15.25 -2.49
C TYR A 494 16.38 16.30 -3.34
N ASN A 495 17.66 16.53 -3.04
CA ASN A 495 18.48 17.56 -3.68
C ASN A 495 17.89 18.99 -3.53
N GLY A 496 17.21 19.25 -2.40
CA GLY A 496 16.67 20.55 -2.04
C GLY A 496 17.75 21.62 -1.85
N ALA A 497 17.36 22.88 -2.04
CA ALA A 497 18.24 24.04 -1.87
C ALA A 497 18.33 24.57 -0.42
N ALA A 498 17.43 24.11 0.45
CA ALA A 498 17.36 24.43 1.87
C ALA A 498 16.72 23.27 2.63
N PHE A 499 16.82 23.29 3.96
CA PHE A 499 16.11 22.38 4.85
C PHE A 499 14.59 22.66 4.78
N CYS A 500 13.78 21.62 4.98
CA CYS A 500 12.35 21.73 5.29
C CYS A 500 11.51 22.50 4.25
N LEU A 501 11.80 22.31 2.96
CA LEU A 501 11.14 23.03 1.85
C LEU A 501 9.67 22.66 1.64
N GLY A 502 9.28 21.45 2.02
CA GLY A 502 7.96 20.87 1.83
C GLY A 502 6.91 21.36 2.83
N ASP A 503 5.66 20.96 2.58
CA ASP A 503 4.57 21.07 3.53
C ASP A 503 4.65 19.93 4.56
N TYR A 504 4.03 20.08 5.74
CA TYR A 504 3.97 18.95 6.66
C TYR A 504 3.07 17.85 6.10
N VAL A 505 3.60 16.64 6.14
CA VAL A 505 2.91 15.41 5.83
C VAL A 505 2.96 14.49 7.04
N CYS A 506 2.07 13.50 7.10
CA CYS A 506 2.10 12.48 8.14
C CYS A 506 2.18 11.10 7.50
N TRP A 507 2.92 10.21 8.17
CA TRP A 507 2.90 8.79 7.89
C TRP A 507 2.52 8.03 9.15
N SER A 508 1.82 6.90 8.98
CA SER A 508 1.47 6.04 10.10
C SER A 508 1.61 4.55 9.75
N ALA A 509 1.81 3.71 10.77
CA ALA A 509 1.82 2.25 10.65
C ALA A 509 1.06 1.62 11.83
N PRO A 510 0.43 0.45 11.66
CA PRO A 510 -0.08 -0.33 12.77
C PRO A 510 1.04 -0.63 13.78
N VAL A 511 0.76 -0.51 15.09
CA VAL A 511 1.77 -0.77 16.15
C VAL A 511 2.34 -2.18 16.12
N ASP A 512 1.64 -3.09 15.47
CA ASP A 512 1.97 -4.50 15.38
C ASP A 512 2.42 -4.93 13.96
N ASP A 513 2.52 -3.99 13.01
CA ASP A 513 3.05 -4.19 11.65
C ASP A 513 3.85 -2.96 11.14
N LEU A 514 4.99 -2.71 11.79
CA LEU A 514 5.87 -1.55 11.52
C LEU A 514 6.57 -1.57 10.15
N GLY A 515 6.35 -2.60 9.33
CA GLY A 515 6.75 -2.59 7.92
C GLY A 515 5.75 -1.87 7.03
N ASN A 516 4.49 -1.73 7.46
CA ASN A 516 3.38 -1.26 6.65
C ASN A 516 3.03 0.21 6.89
N TRP A 517 3.96 1.09 6.55
CA TRP A 517 3.78 2.54 6.58
C TRP A 517 2.86 3.06 5.47
N HIS A 518 2.01 4.01 5.83
CA HIS A 518 1.04 4.66 4.96
C HIS A 518 1.15 6.17 4.99
N TYR A 519 0.93 6.78 3.83
CA TYR A 519 0.91 8.22 3.65
C TYR A 519 -0.47 8.79 3.99
N GLU A 520 -0.58 9.53 5.09
CA GLU A 520 -1.82 10.16 5.54
C GLU A 520 -2.16 11.42 4.73
N GLY A 521 -1.23 11.91 3.91
CA GLY A 521 -1.39 13.12 3.12
C GLY A 521 -0.65 14.34 3.67
N VAL A 522 -0.87 15.47 3.01
CA VAL A 522 -0.44 16.79 3.50
C VAL A 522 -1.37 17.20 4.64
N ILE A 523 -0.84 17.21 5.86
CA ILE A 523 -1.61 17.50 7.06
C ILE A 523 -1.68 18.99 7.35
N TYR A 524 -0.71 19.77 6.87
CA TYR A 524 -0.67 21.23 7.05
C TYR A 524 0.22 21.89 6.00
N LYS A 525 -0.32 22.86 5.25
CA LYS A 525 0.47 23.59 4.24
C LYS A 525 1.16 24.78 4.88
N LYS A 526 2.38 25.08 4.45
CA LYS A 526 3.12 26.24 4.94
C LYS A 526 2.43 27.56 4.66
N THR A 527 1.56 27.61 3.65
CA THR A 527 0.75 28.79 3.28
C THR A 527 -0.49 28.98 4.16
N ASP A 528 -0.82 28.01 5.00
CA ASP A 528 -1.98 28.09 5.90
C ASP A 528 -1.66 28.92 7.15
N ASP A 529 -0.36 29.20 7.44
CA ASP A 529 0.04 30.17 8.46
C ASP A 529 -0.12 31.61 7.93
N PRO A 530 -0.83 32.50 8.64
CA PRO A 530 -1.01 33.90 8.25
C PRO A 530 0.29 34.69 8.05
N LEU A 531 1.42 34.26 8.62
CA LEU A 531 2.72 34.90 8.39
C LEU A 531 3.35 34.49 7.05
N ASN A 532 2.88 33.44 6.40
CA ASN A 532 3.50 32.83 5.23
C ASN A 532 2.53 32.61 4.05
N GLU A 533 1.54 33.49 3.87
CA GLU A 533 0.51 33.37 2.82
C GLU A 533 1.10 33.24 1.38
N ASP A 534 2.31 33.76 1.14
CA ASP A 534 3.03 33.70 -0.14
C ASP A 534 4.00 32.51 -0.24
N GLY A 535 4.15 31.71 0.82
CA GLY A 535 4.88 30.44 0.84
C GLY A 535 6.41 30.56 0.77
N HIS A 536 6.98 31.71 1.14
CA HIS A 536 8.42 31.98 1.05
C HIS A 536 9.25 31.52 2.28
N MET A 537 8.60 31.12 3.37
CA MET A 537 9.23 30.52 4.56
C MET A 537 9.12 29.00 4.55
N CYS A 538 10.04 28.36 5.25
CA CYS A 538 10.10 26.91 5.47
C CYS A 538 9.46 26.55 6.83
N LEU A 539 8.94 25.33 6.93
CA LEU A 539 8.34 24.79 8.15
C LEU A 539 9.38 23.94 8.88
N TYR A 540 9.95 24.42 9.99
CA TYR A 540 10.95 23.66 10.77
C TYR A 540 10.36 22.43 11.48
N ALA A 541 11.14 21.68 12.25
CA ALA A 541 10.65 20.44 12.83
C ALA A 541 9.47 20.73 13.79
N PRO A 542 8.31 20.08 13.63
CA PRO A 542 7.18 20.25 14.52
C PRO A 542 7.17 19.19 15.63
N ASP A 543 6.32 19.39 16.63
CA ASP A 543 5.95 18.35 17.59
C ASP A 543 4.44 18.43 17.92
N VAL A 544 3.85 17.30 18.31
CA VAL A 544 2.41 17.13 18.52
C VAL A 544 2.11 16.72 19.97
N THR A 545 1.03 17.28 20.52
CA THR A 545 0.49 16.79 21.79
C THR A 545 -1.04 16.79 21.77
N VAL A 546 -1.65 16.03 22.67
CA VAL A 546 -3.11 16.00 22.85
C VAL A 546 -3.48 16.95 23.98
N GLY A 547 -4.31 17.94 23.68
CA GLY A 547 -4.79 18.90 24.66
C GLY A 547 -5.78 18.27 25.65
N SER A 548 -6.04 18.97 26.75
CA SER A 548 -7.04 18.55 27.76
C SER A 548 -8.46 18.39 27.18
N ASP A 549 -8.74 18.97 26.02
CA ASP A 549 -10.00 18.87 25.29
C ASP A 549 -10.05 17.70 24.30
N GLY A 550 -8.98 16.89 24.21
CA GLY A 550 -8.89 15.73 23.33
C GLY A 550 -8.49 16.05 21.89
N ARG A 551 -8.24 17.31 21.54
CA ARG A 551 -7.76 17.70 20.19
C ARG A 551 -6.25 17.57 20.08
N TYR A 552 -5.76 17.46 18.85
CA TYR A 552 -4.35 17.32 18.51
C TYR A 552 -3.78 18.68 18.13
N TYR A 553 -2.70 19.08 18.79
CA TYR A 553 -2.05 20.38 18.59
C TYR A 553 -0.64 20.20 18.06
N LEU A 554 -0.40 20.73 16.87
CA LEU A 554 0.88 20.73 16.16
C LEU A 554 1.59 22.06 16.43
N PHE A 555 2.69 22.02 17.16
CA PHE A 555 3.54 23.18 17.43
C PHE A 555 4.65 23.23 16.39
N TYR A 556 4.92 24.42 15.86
CA TYR A 556 5.96 24.60 14.84
C TYR A 556 6.53 26.02 14.81
N VAL A 557 7.64 26.20 14.09
CA VAL A 557 8.30 27.51 13.85
C VAL A 557 8.59 27.67 12.36
N LEU A 558 8.41 28.89 11.84
CA LEU A 558 8.78 29.26 10.47
C LEU A 558 10.22 29.83 10.44
N ASP A 559 10.98 29.50 9.40
CA ASP A 559 12.44 29.76 9.31
C ASP A 559 12.90 31.22 9.43
N LYS A 560 12.02 32.20 9.24
CA LYS A 560 12.36 33.64 9.24
C LYS A 560 11.74 34.43 10.39
N VAL A 561 11.06 33.77 11.31
CA VAL A 561 10.46 34.39 12.49
C VAL A 561 10.91 33.64 13.74
N SER A 562 10.67 34.25 14.89
CA SER A 562 11.13 33.73 16.19
C SER A 562 9.97 33.27 17.07
N VAL A 563 8.78 33.11 16.50
CA VAL A 563 7.54 32.79 17.23
C VAL A 563 7.16 31.33 17.05
N VAL A 564 6.55 30.75 18.08
CA VAL A 564 5.96 29.41 18.02
C VAL A 564 4.51 29.54 17.56
N SER A 565 4.23 28.94 16.40
CA SER A 565 2.89 28.78 15.85
C SER A 565 2.27 27.46 16.31
N VAL A 566 0.95 27.42 16.34
CA VAL A 566 0.16 26.22 16.69
C VAL A 566 -0.92 26.02 15.65
N ALA A 567 -1.07 24.79 15.18
CA ALA A 567 -2.21 24.32 14.38
C ALA A 567 -2.97 23.21 15.13
N VAL A 568 -4.25 23.02 14.84
CA VAL A 568 -5.12 22.09 15.56
C VAL A 568 -5.93 21.19 14.62
N SER A 569 -6.14 19.94 15.04
CA SER A 569 -6.96 18.94 14.37
C SER A 569 -7.79 18.13 15.37
N ASP A 570 -8.92 17.60 14.94
CA ASP A 570 -9.74 16.64 15.70
C ASP A 570 -9.23 15.19 15.58
N THR A 571 -8.35 14.92 14.62
CA THR A 571 -7.73 13.61 14.36
C THR A 571 -6.21 13.72 14.37
N PRO A 572 -5.47 12.65 14.69
CA PRO A 572 -4.01 12.68 14.67
C PRO A 572 -3.45 12.94 13.25
N ALA A 573 -4.10 12.38 12.23
CA ALA A 573 -3.70 12.48 10.83
C ALA A 573 -4.07 13.82 10.15
N GLY A 574 -4.77 14.73 10.83
CA GLY A 574 -5.21 15.98 10.22
C GLY A 574 -6.49 15.85 9.37
N PRO A 575 -6.78 16.85 8.51
CA PRO A 575 -5.97 18.05 8.27
C PRO A 575 -5.97 18.99 9.49
N TYR A 576 -4.80 19.58 9.76
CA TYR A 576 -4.65 20.62 10.77
C TYR A 576 -5.03 21.98 10.20
N THR A 577 -5.51 22.86 11.08
CA THR A 577 -5.84 24.25 10.74
C THR A 577 -5.10 25.19 11.66
N PHE A 578 -4.67 26.35 11.14
CA PHE A 578 -3.99 27.35 11.95
C PHE A 578 -4.83 27.74 13.17
N TYR A 579 -4.22 27.68 14.36
CA TYR A 579 -4.91 27.89 15.64
C TYR A 579 -4.45 29.18 16.34
N GLY A 580 -3.15 29.47 16.35
CA GLY A 580 -2.63 30.70 16.96
C GLY A 580 -1.11 30.73 17.13
N TYR A 581 -0.63 31.71 17.89
CA TYR A 581 0.78 31.84 18.30
C TYR A 581 0.89 31.75 19.81
N VAL A 582 1.94 31.12 20.33
CA VAL A 582 2.22 31.11 21.77
C VAL A 582 2.50 32.53 22.24
N HIS A 583 1.84 32.97 23.33
CA HIS A 583 1.90 34.35 23.78
C HIS A 583 1.83 34.51 25.31
N TYR A 584 2.35 35.63 25.81
CA TYR A 584 2.17 36.08 27.18
C TYR A 584 0.74 36.57 27.43
N GLU A 585 0.32 36.71 28.68
CA GLU A 585 -1.02 37.22 29.05
C GLU A 585 -1.33 38.62 28.47
N ASP A 586 -0.31 39.42 28.18
CA ASP A 586 -0.44 40.75 27.59
C ASP A 586 -0.57 40.74 26.05
N GLY A 587 -0.55 39.55 25.45
CA GLY A 587 -0.67 39.33 24.00
C GLY A 587 0.65 39.42 23.22
N ASN A 588 1.79 39.73 23.86
CA ASN A 588 3.08 39.64 23.18
C ASN A 588 3.41 38.18 22.85
N ARG A 589 3.83 37.91 21.61
CA ARG A 589 4.21 36.57 21.18
C ARG A 589 5.55 36.18 21.78
N LEU A 590 5.69 34.90 22.13
CA LEU A 590 6.95 34.33 22.59
C LEU A 590 8.01 34.46 21.49
N GLY A 591 9.16 35.04 21.83
CA GLY A 591 10.26 35.31 20.89
C GLY A 591 10.30 36.74 20.37
N GLU A 592 9.29 37.57 20.65
CA GLU A 592 9.26 39.00 20.25
C GLU A 592 9.46 39.96 21.41
N ARG A 593 9.24 39.50 22.66
CA ARG A 593 9.42 40.34 23.84
C ARG A 593 10.91 40.61 24.06
N GLU A 594 11.24 41.83 24.50
CA GLU A 594 12.63 42.16 24.87
C GLU A 594 13.15 41.19 25.95
N GLY A 595 14.23 40.47 25.64
CA GLY A 595 14.83 39.46 26.49
C GLY A 595 14.47 38.01 26.13
N ASP A 596 13.49 37.79 25.25
CA ASP A 596 13.23 36.46 24.70
C ASP A 596 14.36 36.05 23.73
N GLU A 597 14.75 34.77 23.79
CA GLU A 597 15.61 34.17 22.78
C GLU A 597 14.78 33.70 21.57
N PRO A 598 15.35 33.65 20.35
CA PRO A 598 14.62 33.15 19.18
C PRO A 598 14.19 31.69 19.35
N GLN A 599 12.90 31.43 19.17
CA GLN A 599 12.34 30.08 19.26
C GLN A 599 12.73 29.25 18.03
N PHE A 600 12.89 27.95 18.23
CA PHE A 600 13.32 26.99 17.21
C PHE A 600 12.91 25.59 17.68
N ASP A 601 12.52 24.71 16.74
CA ASP A 601 12.12 23.31 16.95
C ASP A 601 11.41 23.03 18.28
N PRO A 602 10.07 23.12 18.35
CA PRO A 602 9.36 22.78 19.57
C PRO A 602 9.40 21.28 19.88
N GLY A 603 9.53 20.96 21.17
CA GLY A 603 9.17 19.69 21.77
C GLY A 603 8.05 19.90 22.80
N VAL A 604 7.04 19.04 22.86
CA VAL A 604 5.85 19.24 23.69
C VAL A 604 5.41 17.99 24.45
N LEU A 605 4.93 18.20 25.69
CA LEU A 605 4.27 17.18 26.49
C LEU A 605 3.14 17.80 27.31
N THR A 606 1.94 17.24 27.20
CA THR A 606 0.78 17.69 27.98
C THR A 606 0.50 16.72 29.11
N GLU A 607 0.38 17.24 30.32
CA GLU A 607 -0.04 16.48 31.51
C GLU A 607 -1.14 17.26 32.24
N GLY A 608 -2.38 16.74 32.18
CA GLY A 608 -3.53 17.44 32.75
C GLY A 608 -3.86 18.72 31.97
N ASP A 609 -3.93 19.85 32.67
CA ASP A 609 -4.26 21.18 32.11
C ASP A 609 -3.02 22.05 31.83
N GLU A 610 -1.84 21.42 31.80
CA GLU A 610 -0.56 22.07 31.53
C GLU A 610 0.15 21.40 30.36
N THR A 611 0.67 22.23 29.46
CA THR A 611 1.51 21.80 28.35
C THR A 611 2.90 22.36 28.55
N TYR A 612 3.88 21.48 28.57
CA TYR A 612 5.29 21.80 28.66
C TYR A 612 5.84 21.96 27.25
N LEU A 613 6.30 23.16 26.93
CA LEU A 613 6.91 23.51 25.65
C LEU A 613 8.43 23.67 25.85
N TYR A 614 9.19 22.95 25.04
CA TYR A 614 10.63 22.99 24.98
C TYR A 614 11.05 23.55 23.63
N THR A 615 11.97 24.51 23.58
CA THR A 615 12.41 25.15 22.33
C THR A 615 13.88 25.55 22.44
N GLY A 616 14.53 25.80 21.30
CA GLY A 616 15.81 26.49 21.27
C GLY A 616 16.76 25.98 20.21
N PHE A 617 17.81 26.77 19.97
CA PHE A 617 18.91 26.43 19.09
C PHE A 617 20.17 27.13 19.59
N CYS A 618 21.34 26.50 19.52
CA CYS A 618 22.60 27.03 20.05
C CYS A 618 23.74 26.78 19.06
N GLY A 619 23.78 27.58 18.00
CA GLY A 619 24.84 27.51 17.00
C GLY A 619 26.24 27.68 17.58
N GLN A 620 27.23 27.02 16.99
CA GLN A 620 28.59 27.05 17.52
C GLN A 620 29.15 28.47 17.63
N GLY A 621 29.42 28.92 18.86
CA GLY A 621 29.98 30.23 19.16
C GLY A 621 28.94 31.36 19.26
N ASP A 622 27.65 31.06 19.10
CA ASP A 622 26.56 32.00 19.30
C ASP A 622 26.32 32.22 20.80
N LYS A 623 26.54 33.45 21.27
CA LYS A 623 26.31 33.87 22.66
C LYS A 623 24.98 34.57 22.86
N SER A 624 24.18 34.72 21.81
CA SER A 624 22.83 35.28 21.90
C SER A 624 21.79 34.27 22.38
N ARG A 625 22.14 32.98 22.36
CA ARG A 625 21.27 31.88 22.75
C ARG A 625 21.95 31.04 23.82
N THR A 626 21.27 30.79 24.93
CA THR A 626 21.90 30.25 26.15
C THR A 626 21.67 28.76 26.37
N GLY A 627 20.63 28.19 25.79
CA GLY A 627 20.34 26.77 25.90
C GLY A 627 18.92 26.39 25.49
N ALA A 628 18.51 25.16 25.82
CA ALA A 628 17.14 24.72 25.67
C ALA A 628 16.24 25.44 26.67
N GLN A 629 15.17 26.04 26.17
CA GLN A 629 14.17 26.79 26.91
C GLN A 629 12.99 25.89 27.28
N PHE A 630 12.43 26.08 28.48
CA PHE A 630 11.24 25.40 28.99
C PHE A 630 10.17 26.45 29.35
N THR A 631 8.99 26.30 28.79
CA THR A 631 7.83 27.18 28.97
C THR A 631 6.61 26.35 29.36
N VAL A 632 5.75 26.87 30.25
CA VAL A 632 4.47 26.19 30.59
C VAL A 632 3.31 26.96 30.00
N LEU A 633 2.45 26.28 29.26
CA LEU A 633 1.25 26.81 28.64
C LEU A 633 -0.01 26.38 29.40
N GLY A 634 -1.07 27.18 29.27
CA GLY A 634 -2.39 26.86 29.77
C GLY A 634 -3.15 25.84 28.91
N PRO A 635 -4.38 25.47 29.33
CA PRO A 635 -5.20 24.50 28.62
C PRO A 635 -5.68 24.98 27.24
N ASP A 636 -5.51 26.28 26.95
CA ASP A 636 -5.78 26.85 25.62
C ASP A 636 -4.64 26.61 24.63
N MET A 637 -3.54 25.98 25.05
CA MET A 637 -2.35 25.63 24.26
C MET A 637 -1.56 26.84 23.72
N LEU A 638 -1.89 28.06 24.14
CA LEU A 638 -1.29 29.30 23.61
C LEU A 638 -0.77 30.22 24.72
N THR A 639 -1.49 30.34 25.83
CA THR A 639 -1.19 31.32 26.86
C THR A 639 -0.10 30.81 27.81
N ILE A 640 1.00 31.55 27.91
CA ILE A 640 2.11 31.26 28.83
C ILE A 640 1.66 31.45 30.29
N LYS A 641 1.69 30.36 31.06
CA LYS A 641 1.58 30.35 32.53
C LYS A 641 2.93 30.56 33.21
N LYS A 642 4.00 30.03 32.63
CA LYS A 642 5.37 30.16 33.14
C LYS A 642 6.31 30.54 32.00
N ALA A 643 6.97 31.68 32.14
CA ALA A 643 7.92 32.21 31.17
C ALA A 643 9.12 31.26 30.96
N PRO A 644 9.83 31.37 29.82
CA PRO A 644 10.94 30.50 29.49
C PRO A 644 12.04 30.45 30.56
N GLU A 645 12.52 29.25 30.87
CA GLU A 645 13.70 29.00 31.71
C GLU A 645 14.68 28.05 30.99
N ILE A 646 15.98 28.20 31.25
CA ILE A 646 17.01 27.34 30.62
C ILE A 646 17.15 26.03 31.40
N ILE A 647 16.99 24.91 30.70
CA ILE A 647 17.04 23.57 31.30
C ILE A 647 18.28 22.75 30.90
N ALA A 648 18.90 23.07 29.76
CA ALA A 648 20.13 22.45 29.28
C ALA A 648 20.99 23.54 28.61
N PRO A 649 22.27 23.70 28.99
CA PRO A 649 23.10 24.78 28.49
C PRO A 649 23.55 24.53 27.04
N GLY A 650 23.62 25.61 26.26
CA GLY A 650 24.31 25.62 24.97
C GLY A 650 25.83 25.61 25.13
N ASN A 651 26.55 25.38 24.03
CA ASN A 651 28.00 25.16 24.07
C ASN A 651 28.81 26.31 24.69
N CYS A 652 28.36 27.56 24.55
CA CYS A 652 29.02 28.72 25.13
C CYS A 652 28.89 28.80 26.66
N TYR A 653 28.05 27.95 27.27
CA TYR A 653 27.66 27.97 28.68
C TYR A 653 27.80 26.60 29.37
N SER A 654 28.22 25.56 28.66
CA SER A 654 28.31 24.19 29.18
C SER A 654 29.59 23.87 29.95
N ALA A 655 30.63 24.71 29.86
CA ALA A 655 31.91 24.47 30.52
C ALA A 655 31.76 24.27 32.05
N GLY A 656 32.28 23.16 32.57
CA GLY A 656 32.16 22.77 33.97
C GLY A 656 30.81 22.19 34.37
N THR A 657 29.89 22.00 33.43
CA THR A 657 28.61 21.31 33.64
C THR A 657 28.69 19.84 33.19
N GLY A 658 27.69 19.02 33.54
CA GLY A 658 27.60 17.65 33.03
C GLY A 658 27.35 17.54 31.53
N PHE A 659 27.11 18.65 30.85
CA PHE A 659 26.84 18.73 29.40
C PHE A 659 28.08 19.13 28.59
N GLU A 660 29.24 19.39 29.22
CA GLU A 660 30.45 19.79 28.49
C GLU A 660 30.88 18.71 27.47
N GLY A 661 31.05 19.10 26.20
CA GLY A 661 31.36 18.20 25.08
C GLY A 661 30.13 17.62 24.37
N HIS A 662 28.96 17.73 25.01
CA HIS A 662 27.66 17.25 24.51
C HIS A 662 26.56 18.28 24.80
N ALA A 663 26.90 19.57 24.71
CA ALA A 663 25.99 20.66 25.05
C ALA A 663 24.79 20.70 24.10
N PHE A 664 23.69 21.34 24.52
CA PHE A 664 22.51 21.46 23.66
C PHE A 664 22.83 22.25 22.38
N PHE A 665 22.42 21.72 21.23
CA PHE A 665 22.50 22.38 19.93
C PHE A 665 21.11 22.67 19.35
N GLU A 666 20.25 21.68 19.18
CA GLU A 666 18.88 21.84 18.66
C GLU A 666 18.00 20.61 19.00
N ALA A 667 16.80 20.53 18.39
CA ALA A 667 15.92 19.37 18.43
C ALA A 667 15.48 18.93 19.84
N PRO A 668 14.93 19.83 20.69
CA PRO A 668 14.44 19.43 21.99
C PRO A 668 13.23 18.50 21.83
N SER A 669 13.30 17.32 22.44
CA SER A 669 12.16 16.41 22.54
C SER A 669 12.07 15.82 23.94
N ILE A 670 10.87 15.51 24.39
CA ILE A 670 10.61 15.11 25.78
C ILE A 670 9.72 13.87 25.80
N ARG A 671 10.08 12.88 26.61
CA ARG A 671 9.28 11.68 26.86
C ARG A 671 9.27 11.36 28.33
N LYS A 672 8.19 10.75 28.81
CA LYS A 672 8.09 10.28 30.18
C LYS A 672 8.04 8.76 30.19
N HIS A 673 8.92 8.16 30.98
CA HIS A 673 8.90 6.74 31.28
C HIS A 673 8.90 6.59 32.80
N ASP A 674 7.86 5.91 33.31
CA ASP A 674 7.53 5.85 34.74
C ASP A 674 7.42 7.26 35.38
N ASP A 675 8.29 7.57 36.35
CA ASP A 675 8.36 8.84 37.06
C ASP A 675 9.50 9.75 36.56
N THR A 676 10.10 9.41 35.42
CA THR A 676 11.30 10.07 34.89
C THR A 676 11.03 10.71 33.53
N TYR A 677 11.43 11.97 33.40
CA TYR A 677 11.43 12.71 32.14
C TYR A 677 12.77 12.51 31.44
N TYR A 678 12.72 12.14 30.17
CA TYR A 678 13.83 11.97 29.26
C TYR A 678 13.78 13.11 28.26
N PHE A 679 14.75 14.02 28.36
CA PHE A 679 14.96 15.12 27.42
C PHE A 679 15.96 14.68 26.36
N ILE A 680 15.49 14.43 25.14
CA ILE A 680 16.27 14.03 23.98
C ILE A 680 16.65 15.31 23.23
N TYR A 681 17.89 15.39 22.74
CA TYR A 681 18.34 16.56 22.00
C TYR A 681 19.55 16.24 21.10
N SER A 682 19.74 17.09 20.09
CA SER A 682 20.94 17.11 19.25
C SER A 682 22.05 17.90 19.94
N SER A 683 23.25 17.35 20.02
CA SER A 683 24.34 17.97 20.77
C SER A 683 25.22 18.91 19.92
N GLU A 684 26.15 19.62 20.56
CA GLU A 684 27.10 20.55 19.91
C GLU A 684 28.00 19.92 18.84
N VAL A 685 28.11 18.58 18.81
CA VAL A 685 28.81 17.84 17.75
C VAL A 685 27.89 17.42 16.59
N MET A 686 26.60 17.77 16.67
CA MET A 686 25.56 17.70 15.63
C MET A 686 25.14 16.29 15.19
N HIS A 687 26.04 15.31 15.16
CA HIS A 687 25.78 13.98 14.58
C HIS A 687 25.13 12.98 15.55
N GLU A 688 24.78 13.38 16.77
CA GLU A 688 24.31 12.48 17.81
C GLU A 688 23.02 12.97 18.45
N LEU A 689 22.17 12.02 18.85
CA LEU A 689 21.06 12.26 19.74
C LEU A 689 21.46 11.81 21.14
N CYS A 690 21.48 12.78 22.03
CA CYS A 690 21.76 12.61 23.44
C CYS A 690 20.45 12.55 24.24
N TYR A 691 20.55 12.13 25.49
CA TYR A 691 19.47 12.32 26.45
C TYR A 691 19.97 12.86 27.79
N ALA A 692 19.08 13.53 28.51
CA ALA A 692 19.24 13.91 29.90
C ALA A 692 17.97 13.57 30.68
N THR A 693 18.10 13.27 31.97
CA THR A 693 16.98 12.82 32.80
C THR A 693 16.66 13.78 33.95
N SER A 694 15.38 13.84 34.33
CA SER A 694 14.93 14.54 35.53
C SER A 694 13.66 13.91 36.11
N LYS A 695 13.40 14.16 37.39
CA LYS A 695 12.12 13.82 38.06
C LYS A 695 11.05 14.93 37.95
N SER A 696 11.40 16.03 37.27
CA SER A 696 10.56 17.19 37.06
C SER A 696 10.66 17.61 35.58
N PRO A 697 9.55 18.01 34.93
CA PRO A 697 9.59 18.47 33.54
C PRO A 697 10.46 19.73 33.38
N ALA A 698 10.62 20.54 34.43
CA ALA A 698 11.45 21.74 34.45
C ALA A 698 12.93 21.49 34.82
N GLY A 699 13.33 20.25 35.07
CA GLY A 699 14.67 19.93 35.56
C GLY A 699 14.85 20.11 37.09
N PRO A 700 16.11 20.13 37.58
CA PRO A 700 17.34 20.12 36.79
C PRO A 700 17.52 18.78 36.05
N PHE A 701 18.06 18.86 34.84
CA PHE A 701 18.39 17.69 34.03
C PHE A 701 19.83 17.24 34.25
N THR A 702 20.04 15.93 34.23
CA THR A 702 21.37 15.31 34.30
C THR A 702 21.64 14.57 33.00
N TYR A 703 22.75 14.90 32.33
CA TYR A 703 23.18 14.23 31.10
C TYR A 703 23.28 12.70 31.30
N GLY A 704 22.69 11.95 30.37
CA GLY A 704 22.59 10.49 30.42
C GLY A 704 23.45 9.75 29.39
N GLY A 705 23.90 10.42 28.32
CA GLY A 705 24.74 9.83 27.28
C GLY A 705 24.16 9.98 25.87
N VAL A 706 24.83 9.34 24.91
CA VAL A 706 24.43 9.25 23.50
C VAL A 706 23.54 8.02 23.31
N ILE A 707 22.37 8.21 22.69
CA ILE A 707 21.49 7.10 22.28
C ILE A 707 21.90 6.57 20.91
N VAL A 708 22.11 7.46 19.93
CA VAL A 708 22.47 7.08 18.56
C VAL A 708 23.32 8.18 17.90
N SER A 709 24.25 7.77 17.03
CA SER A 709 25.05 8.67 16.19
C SER A 709 24.79 8.34 14.72
N ASN A 710 24.39 9.33 13.91
CA ASN A 710 24.16 9.13 12.47
C ASN A 710 25.47 8.96 11.67
N SER A 711 26.62 9.19 12.30
CA SER A 711 27.95 8.80 11.82
C SER A 711 28.45 7.47 12.38
N ASP A 712 27.63 6.80 13.18
CA ASP A 712 27.94 5.54 13.85
C ASP A 712 29.13 5.62 14.81
N LEU A 713 29.42 6.78 15.40
CA LEU A 713 30.57 6.99 16.28
C LEU A 713 30.30 6.52 17.72
N HIS A 714 31.37 6.32 18.50
CA HIS A 714 31.34 6.00 19.94
C HIS A 714 30.84 4.59 20.32
N ILE A 715 30.51 3.77 19.33
CA ILE A 715 30.23 2.34 19.52
C ILE A 715 31.40 1.47 19.06
N ASP A 716 31.84 0.55 19.93
CA ASP A 716 32.99 -0.34 19.69
C ASP A 716 32.64 -1.84 19.62
N SER A 717 31.36 -2.18 19.62
CA SER A 717 30.88 -3.57 19.65
C SER A 717 31.22 -4.38 18.38
N TYR A 718 31.44 -3.73 17.24
CA TYR A 718 31.77 -4.38 15.95
C TYR A 718 32.83 -3.65 15.12
N LYS A 719 33.37 -2.54 15.63
CA LYS A 719 34.34 -1.68 14.94
C LYS A 719 35.12 -0.83 15.97
N PRO A 720 36.19 -0.12 15.60
CA PRO A 720 36.76 0.91 16.48
C PRO A 720 35.76 2.05 16.75
N ALA A 721 35.69 2.53 18.01
CA ALA A 721 34.75 3.58 18.43
C ALA A 721 34.84 4.87 17.61
N ASP A 722 36.06 5.31 17.30
CA ASP A 722 36.34 6.59 16.62
C ASP A 722 36.30 6.48 15.08
N MET A 723 35.94 5.31 14.56
CA MET A 723 35.85 5.08 13.12
C MET A 723 34.42 5.40 12.63
N PRO A 724 34.22 6.47 11.83
CA PRO A 724 32.93 6.72 11.21
C PRO A 724 32.69 5.69 10.10
N THR A 725 31.52 5.08 10.09
CA THR A 725 31.11 4.12 9.05
C THR A 725 30.01 4.66 8.14
N CYS A 726 29.56 5.88 8.42
CA CYS A 726 28.65 6.66 7.61
C CYS A 726 29.05 8.13 7.71
N PRO A 727 29.08 8.86 6.58
CA PRO A 727 29.13 10.31 6.64
C PRO A 727 27.77 10.86 7.10
N GLY A 728 27.73 11.49 8.27
CA GLY A 728 26.55 12.11 8.87
C GLY A 728 26.57 13.64 8.82
N ALA A 729 25.73 14.27 9.63
CA ALA A 729 25.59 15.71 9.78
C ALA A 729 24.63 15.99 10.95
N ASN A 730 23.90 17.10 10.99
CA ASN A 730 22.88 17.36 12.01
C ASN A 730 21.95 16.15 12.24
N ASN A 731 21.44 15.98 13.45
CA ASN A 731 20.59 14.86 13.83
C ASN A 731 19.39 15.40 14.62
N HIS A 732 18.23 14.76 14.47
CA HIS A 732 16.97 15.13 15.11
C HIS A 732 16.15 13.87 15.26
N GLY A 733 15.46 13.73 16.39
CA GLY A 733 14.44 12.72 16.57
C GLY A 733 14.15 12.50 18.05
N SER A 734 13.34 11.49 18.32
CA SER A 734 12.90 11.19 19.68
C SER A 734 12.65 9.71 19.88
N ILE A 735 12.40 9.34 21.13
CA ILE A 735 12.05 7.97 21.50
C ILE A 735 10.54 7.80 21.61
N VAL A 736 10.03 6.60 21.39
CA VAL A 736 8.64 6.26 21.66
C VAL A 736 8.51 4.79 22.06
N GLN A 737 7.51 4.51 22.89
CA GLN A 737 7.10 3.15 23.17
C GLN A 737 6.10 2.69 22.11
N ILE A 738 6.37 1.57 21.45
CA ILE A 738 5.47 0.92 20.50
C ILE A 738 5.26 -0.52 20.97
N GLY A 739 4.03 -0.85 21.37
CA GLY A 739 3.77 -2.11 22.06
C GLY A 739 4.58 -2.21 23.36
N ASP A 740 5.32 -3.31 23.52
CA ASP A 740 6.16 -3.55 24.70
C ASP A 740 7.59 -2.99 24.55
N ASP A 741 7.96 -2.53 23.36
CA ASP A 741 9.32 -2.13 23.02
C ASP A 741 9.46 -0.61 22.89
N TRP A 742 10.67 -0.12 23.08
CA TRP A 742 11.01 1.29 22.86
C TRP A 742 11.91 1.43 21.65
N TYR A 743 11.75 2.53 20.93
CA TYR A 743 12.51 2.83 19.72
C TYR A 743 13.03 4.26 19.77
N ILE A 744 14.21 4.51 19.21
CA ILE A 744 14.73 5.84 18.88
C ILE A 744 14.48 6.09 17.39
N PHE A 745 13.89 7.21 17.05
CA PHE A 745 13.78 7.73 15.69
C PHE A 745 14.88 8.77 15.48
N TYR A 746 15.50 8.76 14.31
CA TYR A 746 16.61 9.63 13.92
C TYR A 746 16.66 9.72 12.39
N HIS A 747 17.72 10.27 11.80
CA HIS A 747 17.88 10.23 10.36
C HIS A 747 19.33 10.03 9.89
N ARG A 748 19.44 9.66 8.62
CA ARG A 748 20.70 9.60 7.87
C ARG A 748 20.71 10.60 6.73
N HIS A 749 21.88 10.91 6.19
CA HIS A 749 22.04 11.80 5.05
C HIS A 749 22.25 11.04 3.75
N THR A 750 21.67 11.59 2.68
CA THR A 750 21.80 11.09 1.31
C THR A 750 22.26 12.23 0.40
N ASN A 751 22.51 11.93 -0.87
CA ASN A 751 22.96 12.85 -1.91
C ASN A 751 24.31 13.57 -1.65
N GLY A 752 24.90 13.42 -0.46
CA GLY A 752 26.17 14.03 -0.09
C GLY A 752 25.98 15.48 0.33
N THR A 753 24.83 15.76 0.94
CA THR A 753 24.40 17.09 1.39
C THR A 753 23.76 16.96 2.75
N TRP A 754 23.73 18.07 3.50
CA TRP A 754 23.01 18.15 4.76
C TRP A 754 21.48 18.17 4.55
N LEU A 755 21.02 18.44 3.32
CA LEU A 755 19.64 18.83 2.98
C LEU A 755 18.79 17.69 2.38
N SER A 756 19.28 16.45 2.43
CA SER A 756 18.57 15.29 1.87
C SER A 756 18.63 14.16 2.88
N ARG A 757 17.76 14.24 3.88
CA ARG A 757 17.79 13.40 5.07
C ARG A 757 16.60 12.43 5.12
N GLN A 758 16.86 11.16 5.44
CA GLN A 758 15.83 10.11 5.50
C GLN A 758 15.68 9.58 6.92
N GLY A 759 14.43 9.43 7.36
CA GLY A 759 14.10 8.87 8.67
C GLY A 759 14.55 7.42 8.83
N CYS A 760 15.21 7.15 9.94
CA CYS A 760 15.63 5.84 10.43
C CYS A 760 15.12 5.65 11.86
N ALA A 761 15.07 4.40 12.32
CA ALA A 761 14.79 4.11 13.71
C ALA A 761 15.55 2.88 14.19
N GLU A 762 15.78 2.74 15.48
CA GLU A 762 16.38 1.54 16.10
C GLU A 762 15.65 1.19 17.39
N LYS A 763 15.59 -0.11 17.71
CA LYS A 763 15.09 -0.57 19.00
C LYS A 763 16.07 -0.21 20.11
N ILE A 764 15.57 0.37 21.21
CA ILE A 764 16.34 0.70 22.41
C ILE A 764 15.84 -0.12 23.60
N HIS A 765 16.63 -0.13 24.68
CA HIS A 765 16.20 -0.68 25.96
C HIS A 765 16.67 0.20 27.10
N PHE A 766 15.92 0.16 28.21
CA PHE A 766 16.29 0.82 29.45
C PHE A 766 16.99 -0.17 30.37
N ASN A 767 18.14 0.24 30.90
CA ASN A 767 18.76 -0.45 32.02
C ASN A 767 17.92 -0.27 33.29
N ALA A 768 18.18 -1.09 34.30
CA ALA A 768 17.46 -1.04 35.57
C ALA A 768 17.61 0.31 36.32
N ASP A 769 18.64 1.10 36.02
CA ASP A 769 18.86 2.45 36.57
C ASP A 769 18.22 3.56 35.72
N GLY A 770 17.49 3.19 34.66
CA GLY A 770 16.86 4.11 33.72
C GLY A 770 17.79 4.65 32.63
N SER A 771 19.07 4.24 32.60
CA SER A 771 19.98 4.63 31.51
C SER A 771 19.65 3.92 30.20
N ILE A 772 19.89 4.59 29.08
CA ILE A 772 19.72 4.07 27.73
C ILE A 772 21.12 3.83 27.14
N PRO A 773 21.52 2.57 26.87
CA PRO A 773 22.75 2.29 26.15
C PRO A 773 22.69 2.83 24.71
N GLN A 774 23.85 3.25 24.20
CA GLN A 774 23.96 3.61 22.80
C GLN A 774 23.66 2.40 21.91
N VAL A 775 22.84 2.61 20.88
CA VAL A 775 22.50 1.59 19.88
C VAL A 775 23.29 1.79 18.59
N GLU A 776 23.53 0.68 17.90
CA GLU A 776 24.11 0.70 16.56
C GLU A 776 23.05 1.05 15.51
N ILE A 777 23.48 1.61 14.38
CA ILE A 777 22.61 1.79 13.22
C ILE A 777 22.48 0.48 12.43
N THR A 778 21.28 0.12 12.02
CA THR A 778 20.99 -1.15 11.33
C THR A 778 20.14 -0.94 10.07
N SER A 779 20.16 -1.94 9.17
CA SER A 779 19.24 -2.04 8.05
C SER A 779 17.85 -2.53 8.48
N CYS A 780 17.74 -3.15 9.66
CA CYS A 780 16.49 -3.69 10.20
C CYS A 780 15.58 -2.59 10.75
N GLY A 781 16.16 -1.65 11.50
CA GLY A 781 15.45 -0.58 12.16
C GLY A 781 14.28 -1.06 13.02
N LEU A 782 13.04 -0.79 12.57
CA LEU A 782 11.81 -1.21 13.25
C LEU A 782 11.46 -2.69 13.07
N ASN A 783 12.27 -3.45 12.33
CA ASN A 783 12.01 -4.86 12.09
C ASN A 783 12.14 -5.66 13.39
N ASP A 784 11.16 -6.52 13.66
CA ASP A 784 11.14 -7.42 14.82
C ASP A 784 12.10 -8.60 14.61
N GLY A 785 13.39 -8.29 14.47
CA GLY A 785 14.47 -9.25 14.20
C GLY A 785 15.26 -8.99 12.90
N PRO A 786 16.12 -9.94 12.49
CA PRO A 786 16.92 -9.84 11.27
C PRO A 786 16.06 -9.93 10.01
N LEU A 787 16.57 -9.37 8.90
CA LEU A 787 15.98 -9.50 7.58
C LEU A 787 16.13 -10.94 7.06
N SER A 788 15.16 -11.43 6.29
CA SER A 788 15.28 -12.73 5.62
C SER A 788 16.37 -12.72 4.54
N ASP A 789 17.01 -13.85 4.33
CA ASP A 789 17.95 -14.08 3.25
C ASP A 789 17.33 -14.47 1.89
N ILE A 790 16.02 -14.29 1.71
CA ILE A 790 15.31 -14.62 0.47
C ILE A 790 14.97 -13.34 -0.29
N GLY A 791 15.27 -13.31 -1.58
CA GLY A 791 14.89 -12.25 -2.53
C GLY A 791 15.89 -11.11 -2.69
N GLU A 792 15.52 -10.14 -3.53
CA GLU A 792 16.38 -9.01 -3.90
C GLU A 792 16.12 -7.81 -2.97
N TYR A 793 17.18 -7.34 -2.30
CA TYR A 793 17.14 -6.14 -1.47
C TYR A 793 17.76 -4.95 -2.19
N PRO A 794 17.13 -3.77 -2.12
CA PRO A 794 17.73 -2.57 -2.68
C PRO A 794 18.89 -2.10 -1.80
N SER A 795 19.98 -1.67 -2.45
CA SER A 795 21.21 -1.23 -1.80
C SER A 795 21.04 -0.02 -0.88
N TYR A 796 19.98 0.78 -1.07
CA TYR A 796 19.73 1.95 -0.24
C TYR A 796 19.44 1.59 1.22
N ILE A 797 19.16 0.33 1.57
CA ILE A 797 18.98 -0.07 2.98
C ILE A 797 20.31 -0.28 3.71
N ALA A 798 21.45 -0.13 3.01
CA ALA A 798 22.77 -0.23 3.64
C ALA A 798 22.86 0.77 4.80
N CYS A 799 23.22 0.25 5.97
CA CYS A 799 23.37 1.02 7.19
C CYS A 799 24.80 1.51 7.41
N ASN A 800 25.79 0.96 6.69
CA ASN A 800 27.18 1.43 6.69
C ASN A 800 27.64 1.69 5.25
N ILE A 801 28.19 2.87 4.98
CA ILE A 801 28.74 3.26 3.67
C ILE A 801 29.94 4.17 3.89
N PHE A 802 31.16 3.66 3.70
CA PHE A 802 32.39 4.40 3.95
C PHE A 802 33.57 3.88 3.12
N ASN A 803 34.67 4.63 3.11
CA ASN A 803 35.97 4.27 2.56
C ASN A 803 37.10 4.83 3.44
N ASP A 804 38.35 4.64 3.04
CA ASP A 804 39.54 5.11 3.76
C ASP A 804 39.67 6.64 3.91
N LYS A 805 38.84 7.41 3.20
CA LYS A 805 38.79 8.88 3.23
C LYS A 805 37.55 9.42 3.91
N THR A 806 36.64 8.56 4.35
CA THR A 806 35.37 8.99 4.93
C THR A 806 35.62 9.71 6.25
N GLY A 807 35.24 10.99 6.29
CA GLY A 807 35.18 11.78 7.51
C GLY A 807 33.83 11.62 8.21
N ILE A 808 33.64 12.42 9.27
CA ILE A 808 32.38 12.45 10.03
C ILE A 808 31.26 13.05 9.18
N TYR A 809 31.54 14.17 8.50
CA TYR A 809 30.51 14.95 7.82
C TYR A 809 30.34 14.57 6.35
N VAL A 810 29.12 14.73 5.85
CA VAL A 810 28.78 14.52 4.43
C VAL A 810 29.57 15.40 3.48
N GLU A 811 30.11 14.75 2.44
CA GLU A 811 30.79 15.37 1.31
C GLU A 811 30.36 14.67 0.02
N GLN A 812 30.31 15.42 -1.09
CA GLN A 812 29.92 14.88 -2.39
C GLN A 812 30.91 13.86 -2.97
N THR A 813 32.12 13.78 -2.42
CA THR A 813 33.13 12.80 -2.81
C THR A 813 33.01 11.47 -2.07
N ASN A 814 32.21 11.42 -1.00
CA ASN A 814 31.99 10.19 -0.24
C ASN A 814 31.05 9.24 -1.01
N PRO A 815 31.23 7.91 -0.85
CA PRO A 815 30.23 6.94 -1.29
C PRO A 815 28.92 7.23 -0.56
N ARG A 816 27.80 7.23 -1.29
CA ARG A 816 26.52 7.70 -0.75
C ARG A 816 25.33 7.20 -1.52
N ILE A 817 24.17 7.24 -0.87
CA ILE A 817 22.89 6.96 -1.51
C ILE A 817 22.44 8.17 -2.31
N VAL A 818 22.01 7.94 -3.54
CA VAL A 818 21.43 8.93 -4.46
C VAL A 818 20.18 8.34 -5.11
N GLN A 819 19.33 9.18 -5.69
CA GLN A 819 18.21 8.73 -6.51
C GLN A 819 18.55 8.76 -7.99
N GLU A 820 17.89 7.91 -8.76
CA GLU A 820 17.84 8.05 -10.22
C GLU A 820 17.23 9.41 -10.59
N TYR A 821 17.72 10.02 -11.66
CA TYR A 821 17.13 11.24 -12.17
C TYR A 821 15.83 10.90 -12.92
N GLY A 822 14.74 11.50 -12.48
CA GLY A 822 13.46 11.38 -13.15
C GLY A 822 12.54 12.55 -12.84
N THR A 823 11.32 12.48 -13.35
CA THR A 823 10.34 13.56 -13.24
C THR A 823 9.26 13.27 -12.20
N SER A 824 9.25 12.07 -11.60
CA SER A 824 8.19 11.67 -10.66
C SER A 824 8.44 12.17 -9.25
N GLY A 825 9.70 12.41 -8.86
CA GLY A 825 10.07 12.66 -7.46
C GLY A 825 10.11 11.39 -6.59
N HIS A 826 9.81 10.23 -7.16
CA HIS A 826 9.72 8.95 -6.44
C HIS A 826 10.64 7.88 -7.05
N GLU A 827 11.81 8.28 -7.53
CA GLU A 827 12.70 7.40 -8.30
C GLU A 827 13.46 6.41 -7.40
N ASP A 828 13.93 5.29 -7.99
CA ASP A 828 14.71 4.31 -7.25
C ASP A 828 16.05 4.87 -6.74
N SER A 829 16.42 4.47 -5.53
CA SER A 829 17.68 4.85 -4.89
C SER A 829 18.77 3.79 -5.06
N TYR A 830 20.02 4.24 -5.17
CA TYR A 830 21.20 3.38 -5.33
C TYR A 830 22.44 4.01 -4.67
N ILE A 831 23.47 3.19 -4.41
CA ILE A 831 24.75 3.69 -3.88
C ILE A 831 25.66 4.11 -5.04
N LYS A 832 26.15 5.35 -4.96
CA LYS A 832 27.06 5.97 -5.93
C LYS A 832 28.44 6.20 -5.30
N ASP A 833 29.43 6.39 -6.16
CA ASP A 833 30.80 6.78 -5.83
C ASP A 833 31.54 5.71 -5.04
N ILE A 834 31.30 4.44 -5.42
CA ILE A 834 32.02 3.28 -4.92
C ILE A 834 33.38 3.22 -5.60
N THR A 835 34.44 3.47 -4.84
CA THR A 835 35.84 3.42 -5.27
C THR A 835 36.63 2.39 -4.46
N ASP A 836 37.90 2.17 -4.80
CA ASP A 836 38.78 1.29 -4.01
C ASP A 836 38.66 1.58 -2.51
N THR A 837 38.63 0.53 -1.69
CA THR A 837 38.42 0.54 -0.23
C THR A 837 37.00 0.82 0.26
N THR A 838 36.04 1.13 -0.61
CA THR A 838 34.64 1.33 -0.18
C THR A 838 34.08 0.06 0.47
N VAL A 839 33.47 0.22 1.64
CA VAL A 839 32.75 -0.82 2.39
C VAL A 839 31.28 -0.43 2.48
N ILE A 840 30.41 -1.39 2.18
CA ILE A 840 28.96 -1.26 2.24
C ILE A 840 28.44 -2.37 3.17
N GLY A 841 27.75 -1.99 4.25
CA GLY A 841 27.27 -2.91 5.28
C GLY A 841 25.75 -2.96 5.36
N PHE A 842 25.24 -4.17 5.56
CA PHE A 842 23.83 -4.47 5.80
C PHE A 842 23.71 -5.28 7.10
N LYS A 843 22.87 -4.81 8.02
CA LYS A 843 22.73 -5.41 9.37
C LYS A 843 21.26 -5.57 9.74
N TYR A 844 20.75 -6.76 10.04
CA TYR A 844 21.32 -8.11 9.92
C TYR A 844 20.45 -8.96 9.01
N PHE A 845 21.00 -10.05 8.50
CA PHE A 845 20.26 -11.09 7.81
C PHE A 845 20.27 -12.39 8.61
N ASP A 846 19.20 -13.17 8.52
CA ASP A 846 19.11 -14.54 9.01
C ASP A 846 19.47 -15.52 7.88
N PHE A 847 20.74 -15.92 7.79
CA PHE A 847 21.24 -16.79 6.72
C PHE A 847 20.80 -18.25 6.93
N LYS A 848 20.26 -18.87 5.88
CA LYS A 848 19.74 -20.23 5.85
C LYS A 848 20.05 -20.90 4.52
N GLY A 849 21.19 -21.59 4.45
CA GLY A 849 21.59 -22.35 3.26
C GLY A 849 22.09 -21.48 2.10
N VAL A 850 22.57 -20.26 2.39
CA VAL A 850 23.15 -19.35 1.40
C VAL A 850 24.38 -19.98 0.73
N LYS A 851 24.46 -19.86 -0.60
CA LYS A 851 25.55 -20.38 -1.45
C LYS A 851 26.22 -19.33 -2.33
N GLY A 852 25.69 -18.13 -2.38
CA GLY A 852 26.24 -17.06 -3.20
C GLY A 852 25.51 -15.74 -2.99
N ILE A 853 25.97 -14.73 -3.72
CA ILE A 853 25.34 -13.41 -3.80
C ILE A 853 25.33 -12.98 -5.26
N ARG A 854 24.23 -12.35 -5.65
CA ARG A 854 24.10 -11.56 -6.87
C ARG A 854 24.06 -10.09 -6.49
N ILE A 855 24.79 -9.26 -7.23
CA ILE A 855 24.76 -7.80 -7.10
C ILE A 855 24.47 -7.17 -8.46
N LYS A 856 23.79 -6.02 -8.46
CA LYS A 856 23.47 -5.28 -9.69
C LYS A 856 24.21 -3.95 -9.73
N THR A 857 25.19 -3.84 -10.61
CA THR A 857 26.10 -2.70 -10.68
C THR A 857 26.08 -1.99 -12.04
N ARG A 858 26.56 -0.74 -12.06
CA ARG A 858 26.89 0.02 -13.28
C ARG A 858 28.01 1.02 -12.99
N GLY A 859 28.56 1.63 -14.03
CA GLY A 859 29.55 2.70 -13.92
C GLY A 859 30.92 2.32 -14.50
N TYR A 860 31.84 3.29 -14.45
CA TYR A 860 33.22 3.21 -14.97
C TYR A 860 34.19 2.58 -13.95
N GLY A 861 33.79 1.48 -13.31
CA GLY A 861 34.60 0.76 -12.34
C GLY A 861 34.76 -0.71 -12.74
N ALA A 862 35.94 -1.27 -12.47
CA ALA A 862 36.24 -2.68 -12.67
C ALA A 862 37.06 -3.20 -11.49
N GLY A 863 36.75 -4.41 -11.03
CA GLY A 863 37.36 -4.99 -9.85
C GLY A 863 36.45 -6.00 -9.16
N THR A 864 36.66 -6.18 -7.87
CA THR A 864 36.04 -7.24 -7.09
C THR A 864 35.30 -6.67 -5.89
N PHE A 865 34.08 -7.13 -5.65
CA PHE A 865 33.43 -7.01 -4.34
C PHE A 865 33.77 -8.24 -3.51
N GLU A 866 34.54 -8.03 -2.43
CA GLU A 866 34.77 -9.03 -1.39
C GLU A 866 33.54 -9.10 -0.48
N VAL A 867 33.09 -10.31 -0.15
CA VAL A 867 31.94 -10.58 0.73
C VAL A 867 32.44 -10.96 2.13
N LEU A 868 31.98 -10.26 3.18
CA LEU A 868 32.44 -10.44 4.56
C LEU A 868 31.27 -10.44 5.56
N LYS A 869 31.48 -11.02 6.75
CA LYS A 869 30.53 -10.97 7.90
C LYS A 869 30.88 -9.88 8.93
N SER A 870 32.09 -9.32 8.88
CA SER A 870 32.52 -8.17 9.69
C SER A 870 33.42 -7.23 8.87
N ILE A 871 33.55 -5.98 9.32
CA ILE A 871 34.29 -4.92 8.60
C ILE A 871 35.75 -5.31 8.33
N ASP A 872 36.37 -6.08 9.21
CA ASP A 872 37.77 -6.53 9.19
C ASP A 872 37.91 -8.07 9.09
N GLY A 873 36.79 -8.77 8.85
CA GLY A 873 36.72 -10.22 8.83
C GLY A 873 37.39 -10.86 7.62
N GLU A 874 37.31 -12.20 7.56
CA GLU A 874 37.79 -12.94 6.41
C GLU A 874 36.89 -12.72 5.18
N VAL A 875 37.49 -12.84 3.99
CA VAL A 875 36.77 -12.78 2.72
C VAL A 875 36.15 -14.15 2.46
N LEU A 876 34.82 -14.23 2.53
CA LEU A 876 34.06 -15.47 2.32
C LEU A 876 33.85 -15.79 0.84
N GLY A 877 33.80 -14.76 0.00
CA GLY A 877 33.67 -14.90 -1.43
C GLY A 877 33.88 -13.60 -2.17
N LYS A 878 33.78 -13.67 -3.49
CA LYS A 878 34.13 -12.58 -4.40
C LYS A 878 33.14 -12.51 -5.55
N VAL A 879 32.72 -11.29 -5.89
CA VAL A 879 31.97 -10.99 -7.11
C VAL A 879 32.86 -10.14 -8.01
N GLU A 880 33.24 -10.69 -9.16
CA GLU A 880 34.02 -9.96 -10.17
C GLU A 880 33.08 -9.12 -11.04
N ILE A 881 33.37 -7.82 -11.14
CA ILE A 881 32.60 -6.88 -11.95
C ILE A 881 33.50 -6.22 -13.01
N ASP A 882 32.87 -5.78 -14.09
CA ASP A 882 33.50 -4.98 -15.14
C ASP A 882 32.66 -3.73 -15.42
N PHE A 883 33.19 -2.86 -16.27
CA PHE A 883 32.51 -1.68 -16.77
C PHE A 883 31.14 -2.03 -17.38
N ALA A 884 30.10 -1.31 -16.94
CA ALA A 884 28.76 -1.43 -17.51
C ALA A 884 28.06 -0.07 -17.59
N ASN A 885 27.45 0.23 -18.73
CA ASN A 885 26.64 1.45 -18.92
C ASN A 885 25.21 1.32 -18.38
N VAL A 886 24.73 0.09 -18.22
CA VAL A 886 23.39 -0.24 -17.74
C VAL A 886 23.51 -1.12 -16.51
N TRP A 887 22.48 -1.12 -15.66
CA TRP A 887 22.40 -2.03 -14.53
C TRP A 887 22.61 -3.48 -14.99
N THR A 888 23.68 -4.11 -14.50
CA THR A 888 24.14 -5.43 -14.92
C THR A 888 24.35 -6.30 -13.69
N GLU A 889 23.87 -7.54 -13.75
CA GLU A 889 23.96 -8.50 -12.66
C GLU A 889 25.29 -9.26 -12.71
N TYR A 890 25.92 -9.42 -11.55
CA TYR A 890 27.14 -10.19 -11.36
C TYR A 890 26.96 -11.10 -10.14
N GLU A 891 27.53 -12.30 -10.20
CA GLU A 891 27.36 -13.32 -9.16
C GLU A 891 28.71 -13.77 -8.60
N GLY A 892 28.72 -14.07 -7.31
CA GLY A 892 29.85 -14.64 -6.60
C GLY A 892 29.38 -15.75 -5.67
N LYS A 893 30.20 -16.80 -5.53
CA LYS A 893 29.93 -17.91 -4.62
C LYS A 893 30.56 -17.64 -3.26
N PHE A 894 29.82 -17.93 -2.20
CA PHE A 894 30.32 -17.98 -0.82
C PHE A 894 29.35 -18.82 0.01
N GLN A 895 29.83 -19.45 1.08
CA GLN A 895 29.00 -20.29 1.94
C GLN A 895 29.21 -19.85 3.39
N PRO A 896 28.38 -18.94 3.92
CA PRO A 896 28.44 -18.57 5.33
C PRO A 896 27.84 -19.70 6.19
N GLU A 897 28.21 -19.73 7.46
CA GLU A 897 27.44 -20.48 8.46
C GLU A 897 26.04 -19.88 8.61
N ASP A 898 25.04 -20.75 8.74
CA ASP A 898 23.65 -20.37 9.02
C ASP A 898 23.53 -19.57 10.34
N GLY A 899 22.55 -18.68 10.39
CA GLY A 899 22.22 -17.84 11.53
C GLY A 899 22.32 -16.35 11.24
N VAL A 900 22.11 -15.56 12.30
CA VAL A 900 22.05 -14.09 12.20
C VAL A 900 23.44 -13.50 12.00
N SER A 901 23.62 -12.74 10.93
CA SER A 901 24.90 -12.09 10.61
C SER A 901 24.73 -10.80 9.81
N ALA A 902 25.69 -9.91 9.97
CA ALA A 902 25.87 -8.79 9.05
C ALA A 902 26.40 -9.31 7.71
N LEU A 903 26.14 -8.53 6.65
CA LEU A 903 26.72 -8.71 5.32
C LEU A 903 27.47 -7.43 4.95
N TYR A 904 28.75 -7.55 4.66
CA TYR A 904 29.58 -6.46 4.15
C TYR A 904 30.09 -6.77 2.76
N LEU A 905 30.10 -5.74 1.91
CA LEU A 905 30.73 -5.74 0.60
C LEU A 905 31.88 -4.75 0.61
N ARG A 906 33.11 -5.22 0.36
CA ARG A 906 34.29 -4.36 0.22
C ARG A 906 34.76 -4.34 -1.23
N PHE A 907 34.77 -3.16 -1.85
CA PHE A 907 35.25 -3.02 -3.22
C PHE A 907 36.77 -2.90 -3.29
N LYS A 908 37.38 -3.69 -4.18
CA LYS A 908 38.80 -3.68 -4.53
C LYS A 908 38.94 -3.53 -6.03
N GLY A 909 39.42 -2.39 -6.51
CA GLY A 909 39.43 -2.14 -7.94
C GLY A 909 39.82 -0.74 -8.34
N ASN A 910 39.61 -0.43 -9.62
CA ASN A 910 39.87 0.88 -10.18
C ASN A 910 38.58 1.54 -10.64
N GLY A 911 38.60 2.87 -10.74
CA GLY A 911 37.47 3.65 -11.25
C GLY A 911 36.37 3.83 -10.22
N ASN A 912 35.14 4.00 -10.71
CA ASN A 912 33.99 4.38 -9.92
C ASN A 912 32.78 3.56 -10.36
N THR A 913 32.24 2.76 -9.44
CA THR A 913 31.07 1.92 -9.68
C THR A 913 29.89 2.36 -8.80
N GLN A 914 28.74 1.76 -9.06
CA GLN A 914 27.47 2.02 -8.40
C GLN A 914 26.80 0.68 -8.13
N LEU A 915 26.03 0.60 -7.04
CA LEU A 915 25.32 -0.61 -6.61
C LEU A 915 23.84 -0.28 -6.46
N SER A 916 22.96 -1.05 -7.09
CA SER A 916 21.50 -0.86 -6.99
C SER A 916 20.84 -1.90 -6.08
N THR A 917 21.20 -3.17 -6.20
CA THR A 917 20.59 -4.27 -5.43
C THR A 917 21.58 -5.36 -5.04
N ILE A 918 21.22 -6.13 -4.02
CA ILE A 918 21.86 -7.37 -3.60
C ILE A 918 20.81 -8.49 -3.50
N GLU A 919 21.18 -9.73 -3.75
CA GLU A 919 20.32 -10.91 -3.60
C GLU A 919 21.17 -12.09 -3.11
N LEU A 920 20.77 -12.71 -2.00
CA LEU A 920 21.44 -13.91 -1.48
C LEU A 920 20.91 -15.13 -2.24
N LEU A 921 21.83 -15.95 -2.75
CA LEU A 921 21.54 -17.08 -3.63
C LEU A 921 21.57 -18.39 -2.85
N HIS A 922 20.64 -19.29 -3.18
CA HIS A 922 20.43 -20.57 -2.49
C HIS A 922 20.72 -21.80 -3.35
N GLU A 923 20.95 -21.62 -4.66
CA GLU A 923 21.14 -22.72 -5.62
C GLU A 923 22.59 -22.91 -6.06
#